data_AF-A0AAJ2Q042-F1
#
_entry.id   AF-A0AAJ2Q042-F1
#
_cell.length_a   1.000
_cell.length_b   1.000
_cell.length_c   1.000
_cell.angle_alpha   90.00
_cell.angle_beta   90.00
_cell.angle_gamma   90.00
#
_symmetry.space_group_name_H-M   'P 1'
#
loop_
_entity.id
_entity.type
_entity.pdbx_description
1 polymer ?
#
loop_
_entity_poly.entity_id
_entity_poly.type
_entity_poly.pdbx_seq_one_letter_code
_entity_poly.pdbx_strand_id
1 'polypeptide(L)'
;MSSFGLSGTNAHVILEEAPADPAPEESGTDDGAVLPWLVSARSTEAQRAQAGRLLTVLRERHDSAPVGLARALASTRTSFEQRAVVLAATQEEFVEELQALHLGETGLRTVTGVTREGGRTAFLFSGQGAQRPGMGRELYDAFPVFADAFDAVCAYVGSGLRDVVFGGDVERLGRTQWTQPALFAVEVALFRLIESFGVRPDFVMGHSIGEIAAAHVAGVLSLEDACALVVARGRLMQELPSGGAMVAVEAAEDEVVPLLDPALVSVAAVNGPRSVVIAGAEAAVSEVAEALKARGRRTSRLRVSHAFHSPLMEPMLARFREVAERITYGTPAIPVVSNVTGRLAADGDLTSAEYWVRHVRQAVRFADGVSALAAEGVTRFLEIGPDGTLTALARDCVPDDTDDALFVPLLRKDVSEHMAVLRAMARFHVDGGEVDWSVLLGSGDGARAVDLPTYPFQRQRYWPAVTAQGAAPANPSLSEADASFWAVVEEGAPELADTLGVSQEAMNAVLPALTALRREQLERAEVEGWCYRVDWEPVLLPDEKPVAGRWLLLQMPDDVPLAGLERFVPGLERLTCDALDRKGLARLLEQAVEGEEPAGVLSCLSLPSLGDGGPASEAGRAVENVMALVQALGDAGAAAPLWVVTHAGFGPGRAPDEPAQAAVWGVGRVAALECPDRWGGLVDVPPHPGPDELGSLASVLSHASEDQVSVRGAATYARRLRPAPLPASAPTAPRDADRRIPQRLLVTGGTGALGVRVAEWFAGRGTTQLVLTSRSGPDAPGVADTVARLRAAGAERVEVVACDVADRLQVAALLDAHPVDGIAHAAGILDVDPIDATTPDDVDRVLGAKGWGAVYLDELTRGWDLDAFVVFSSVAGVWGSG
;
A
#
# COMPACT_ATOMS: atom_id res chain seq x y z
N MET A 1 -25.48 13.01 -22.88
CA MET A 1 -25.71 13.53 -21.50
C MET A 1 -25.35 15.01 -21.44
N SER A 2 -26.11 15.81 -20.69
CA SER A 2 -25.81 17.24 -20.47
C SER A 2 -25.76 17.53 -18.97
N SER A 3 -24.85 18.41 -18.54
CA SER A 3 -24.78 18.95 -17.19
C SER A 3 -24.57 20.47 -17.25
N PHE A 4 -25.32 21.20 -16.44
CA PHE A 4 -25.32 22.67 -16.43
C PHE A 4 -24.97 23.14 -15.02
N GLY A 5 -23.75 23.65 -14.85
CA GLY A 5 -23.24 24.11 -13.56
C GLY A 5 -23.89 25.44 -13.15
N LEU A 6 -24.08 25.63 -11.84
CA LEU A 6 -24.63 26.86 -11.27
C LEU A 6 -23.82 28.12 -11.62
N SER A 7 -22.51 27.97 -11.87
CA SER A 7 -21.60 29.03 -12.31
C SER A 7 -21.74 29.40 -13.79
N GLY A 8 -22.56 28.68 -14.57
CA GLY A 8 -22.71 28.85 -16.03
C GLY A 8 -21.81 27.94 -16.88
N THR A 9 -20.99 27.08 -16.26
CA THR A 9 -20.19 26.09 -17.00
C THR A 9 -21.09 24.94 -17.47
N ASN A 10 -21.26 24.86 -18.79
CA ASN A 10 -22.10 23.85 -19.43
C ASN A 10 -21.23 22.76 -20.04
N ALA A 11 -21.55 21.49 -19.76
CA ALA A 11 -20.91 20.34 -20.37
C ALA A 11 -21.94 19.49 -21.11
N HIS A 12 -21.60 19.08 -22.34
CA HIS A 12 -22.39 18.14 -23.12
C HIS A 12 -21.49 17.02 -23.62
N VAL A 13 -21.88 15.78 -23.34
CA VAL A 13 -21.18 14.56 -23.76
C VAL A 13 -22.11 13.77 -24.66
N ILE A 14 -21.66 13.46 -25.87
CA ILE A 14 -22.34 12.53 -26.77
C ILE A 14 -21.76 11.14 -26.50
N LEU A 15 -22.63 10.19 -26.17
CA LEU A 15 -22.27 8.79 -26.00
C LEU A 15 -22.83 8.02 -27.19
N GLU A 16 -22.01 7.15 -27.76
CA GLU A 16 -22.41 6.19 -28.79
C GLU A 16 -22.39 4.79 -28.16
N GLU A 17 -23.21 3.88 -28.69
CA GLU A 17 -23.13 2.48 -28.29
C GLU A 17 -21.77 1.88 -28.67
N ALA A 18 -21.28 0.92 -27.88
CA ALA A 18 -20.06 0.21 -28.23
C ALA A 18 -20.28 -0.52 -29.56
N PRO A 19 -19.28 -0.57 -30.47
CA PRO A 19 -19.37 -1.38 -31.68
C PRO A 19 -19.77 -2.81 -31.32
N ALA A 20 -20.66 -3.42 -32.12
CA ALA A 20 -21.03 -4.81 -31.91
C ALA A 20 -19.78 -5.69 -32.08
N ASP A 21 -19.25 -6.19 -30.98
CA ASP A 21 -18.20 -7.20 -31.03
C ASP A 21 -18.78 -8.48 -31.65
N PRO A 22 -18.03 -9.16 -32.52
CA PRO A 22 -18.42 -10.48 -32.98
C PRO A 22 -18.64 -11.34 -31.74
N ALA A 23 -19.81 -12.01 -31.67
CA ALA A 23 -20.12 -12.91 -30.58
C ALA A 23 -18.91 -13.83 -30.37
N PRO A 24 -18.36 -13.91 -29.14
CA PRO A 24 -17.19 -14.73 -28.89
C PRO A 24 -17.51 -16.13 -29.40
N GLU A 25 -16.66 -16.67 -30.27
CA GLU A 25 -16.76 -18.08 -30.61
C GLU A 25 -16.74 -18.85 -29.29
N GLU A 26 -17.79 -19.62 -29.01
CA GLU A 26 -17.84 -20.57 -27.90
C GLU A 26 -16.84 -21.69 -28.17
N SER A 27 -15.55 -21.35 -28.17
CA SER A 27 -14.46 -22.29 -28.36
C SER A 27 -14.10 -22.86 -27.00
N GLY A 28 -14.86 -23.87 -26.59
CA GLY A 28 -14.59 -24.68 -25.42
C GLY A 28 -15.62 -25.78 -25.31
N THR A 29 -15.32 -26.95 -25.87
CA THR A 29 -16.09 -28.16 -25.58
C THR A 29 -16.03 -28.40 -24.07
N ASP A 30 -17.20 -28.46 -23.44
CA ASP A 30 -17.39 -28.84 -22.03
C ASP A 30 -17.05 -30.33 -21.88
N ASP A 31 -15.75 -30.65 -21.89
CA ASP A 31 -15.24 -32.03 -21.93
C ASP A 31 -15.18 -32.66 -20.53
N GLY A 32 -15.78 -32.00 -19.52
CA GLY A 32 -15.77 -32.44 -18.12
C GLY A 32 -14.39 -32.37 -17.43
N ALA A 33 -13.45 -31.62 -18.00
CA ALA A 33 -12.13 -31.42 -17.43
C ALA A 33 -12.19 -30.59 -16.14
N VAL A 34 -11.35 -30.91 -15.16
CA VAL A 34 -11.27 -30.16 -13.89
C VAL A 34 -10.60 -28.81 -14.11
N LEU A 35 -11.28 -27.73 -13.73
CA LEU A 35 -10.83 -26.35 -13.90
C LEU A 35 -10.38 -25.72 -12.57
N PRO A 36 -9.37 -24.83 -12.59
CA PRO A 36 -9.01 -24.01 -11.44
C PRO A 36 -9.90 -22.76 -11.35
N TRP A 37 -10.63 -22.63 -10.25
CA TRP A 37 -11.48 -21.47 -9.97
C TRP A 37 -10.86 -20.65 -8.83
N LEU A 38 -10.40 -19.44 -9.17
CA LEU A 38 -9.62 -18.62 -8.26
C LEU A 38 -10.51 -17.64 -7.47
N VAL A 39 -10.29 -17.57 -6.16
CA VAL A 39 -10.89 -16.57 -5.28
C VAL A 39 -9.80 -16.00 -4.38
N SER A 40 -9.64 -14.68 -4.37
CA SER A 40 -8.69 -14.03 -3.46
C SER A 40 -9.26 -12.77 -2.80
N ALA A 41 -8.73 -12.43 -1.63
CA ALA A 41 -9.01 -11.18 -0.94
C ALA A 41 -7.86 -10.77 -0.01
N ARG A 42 -7.89 -9.54 0.54
CA ARG A 42 -6.87 -9.07 1.50
C ARG A 42 -7.02 -9.64 2.92
N SER A 43 -8.20 -10.20 3.25
CA SER A 43 -8.46 -10.80 4.56
C SER A 43 -9.35 -12.04 4.44
N THR A 44 -9.28 -12.93 5.42
CA THR A 44 -10.13 -14.14 5.46
C THR A 44 -11.62 -13.78 5.45
N GLU A 45 -11.99 -12.71 6.16
CA GLU A 45 -13.36 -12.18 6.15
C GLU A 45 -13.78 -11.70 4.75
N ALA A 46 -12.91 -10.98 4.06
CA ALA A 46 -13.16 -10.53 2.69
C ALA A 46 -13.24 -11.70 1.70
N GLN A 47 -12.45 -12.76 1.88
CA GLN A 47 -12.51 -13.97 1.05
C GLN A 47 -13.84 -14.70 1.22
N ARG A 48 -14.33 -14.84 2.46
CA ARG A 48 -15.66 -15.40 2.78
C ARG A 48 -16.77 -14.56 2.18
N ALA A 49 -16.66 -13.24 2.28
CA ALA A 49 -17.64 -12.32 1.68
C ALA A 49 -17.61 -12.39 0.15
N GLN A 50 -16.44 -12.56 -0.46
CA GLN A 50 -16.30 -12.70 -1.91
C GLN A 50 -16.93 -14.00 -2.40
N ALA A 51 -16.71 -15.11 -1.70
CA ALA A 51 -17.37 -16.37 -1.96
C ALA A 51 -18.90 -16.22 -1.91
N GLY A 52 -19.42 -15.51 -0.89
CA GLY A 52 -20.85 -15.20 -0.76
C GLY A 52 -21.41 -14.38 -1.95
N ARG A 53 -20.71 -13.35 -2.40
CA ARG A 53 -21.14 -12.54 -3.56
C ARG A 53 -21.13 -13.34 -4.86
N LEU A 54 -20.12 -14.17 -5.06
CA LEU A 54 -20.02 -15.05 -6.22
C LEU A 54 -21.17 -16.07 -6.23
N LEU A 55 -21.54 -16.63 -5.07
CA LEU A 55 -22.71 -17.52 -4.95
C LEU A 55 -24.01 -16.84 -5.38
N THR A 56 -24.23 -15.58 -5.02
CA THR A 56 -25.42 -14.83 -5.45
C THR A 56 -25.48 -14.71 -6.97
N VAL A 57 -24.38 -14.28 -7.61
CA VAL A 57 -24.32 -14.12 -9.07
C VAL A 57 -24.50 -15.45 -9.79
N LEU A 58 -23.91 -16.54 -9.28
CA LEU A 58 -24.02 -17.87 -9.86
C LEU A 58 -25.41 -18.50 -9.74
N ARG A 59 -26.19 -18.12 -8.72
CA ARG A 59 -27.59 -18.56 -8.59
C ARG A 59 -28.52 -17.86 -9.57
N GLU A 60 -28.16 -16.65 -9.99
CA GLU A 60 -28.95 -15.83 -10.91
C GLU A 60 -28.59 -16.09 -12.39
N ARG A 61 -27.44 -16.72 -12.66
CA ARG A 61 -26.95 -17.04 -14.01
C ARG A 61 -26.97 -18.54 -14.30
N HIS A 62 -27.78 -18.93 -15.29
CA HIS A 62 -27.86 -20.31 -15.78
C HIS A 62 -27.15 -20.56 -17.11
N ASP A 63 -26.68 -19.52 -17.80
CA ASP A 63 -26.26 -19.59 -19.22
C ASP A 63 -24.76 -19.33 -19.46
N SER A 64 -23.87 -19.47 -18.46
CA SER A 64 -22.42 -19.24 -18.65
C SER A 64 -21.61 -20.53 -18.71
N ALA A 65 -20.83 -20.70 -19.79
CA ALA A 65 -19.90 -21.81 -19.93
C ALA A 65 -18.84 -21.82 -18.79
N PRO A 66 -18.60 -22.95 -18.09
CA PRO A 66 -17.72 -23.02 -16.93
C PRO A 66 -16.30 -22.49 -17.15
N VAL A 67 -15.69 -22.81 -18.30
CA VAL A 67 -14.33 -22.36 -18.67
C VAL A 67 -14.23 -20.84 -18.76
N GLY A 68 -15.24 -20.18 -19.35
CA GLY A 68 -15.24 -18.72 -19.50
C GLY A 68 -15.28 -18.00 -18.15
N LEU A 69 -16.05 -18.54 -17.20
CA LEU A 69 -16.14 -18.00 -15.84
C LEU A 69 -14.86 -18.21 -15.03
N ALA A 70 -14.27 -19.41 -15.09
CA ALA A 70 -12.97 -19.69 -14.45
C ALA A 70 -11.87 -18.79 -15.03
N ARG A 71 -11.84 -18.59 -16.36
CA ARG A 71 -10.93 -17.66 -17.05
C ARG A 71 -11.11 -16.22 -16.56
N ALA A 72 -12.36 -15.76 -16.44
CA ALA A 72 -12.64 -14.42 -15.96
C ALA A 72 -12.15 -14.21 -14.52
N LEU A 73 -12.36 -15.18 -13.63
CA LEU A 73 -11.81 -15.15 -12.27
C LEU A 73 -10.29 -15.10 -12.24
N ALA A 74 -9.62 -15.85 -13.12
CA ALA A 74 -8.15 -15.91 -13.16
C ALA A 74 -7.49 -14.66 -13.77
N SER A 75 -8.13 -14.01 -14.75
CA SER A 75 -7.48 -12.98 -15.59
C SER A 75 -8.00 -11.55 -15.39
N THR A 76 -9.20 -11.38 -14.82
CA THR A 76 -9.81 -10.04 -14.63
C THR A 76 -9.80 -9.57 -13.17
N ARG A 77 -9.40 -10.43 -12.23
CA ARG A 77 -9.37 -10.14 -10.80
C ARG A 77 -7.93 -10.03 -10.32
N THR A 78 -7.70 -9.03 -9.47
CA THR A 78 -6.44 -8.92 -8.73
C THR A 78 -6.25 -10.12 -7.82
N SER A 79 -5.05 -10.69 -7.82
CA SER A 79 -4.68 -11.79 -6.92
C SER A 79 -4.12 -11.24 -5.61
N PHE A 80 -4.94 -11.27 -4.55
CA PHE A 80 -4.58 -10.81 -3.20
C PHE A 80 -3.89 -11.90 -2.36
N GLU A 81 -3.62 -11.58 -1.09
CA GLU A 81 -2.82 -12.38 -0.17
C GLU A 81 -3.57 -13.60 0.36
N GLN A 82 -4.86 -13.51 0.64
CA GLN A 82 -5.68 -14.66 1.05
C GLN A 82 -6.23 -15.31 -0.20
N ARG A 83 -5.74 -16.50 -0.55
CA ARG A 83 -6.03 -17.18 -1.81
C ARG A 83 -6.77 -18.49 -1.58
N ALA A 84 -7.68 -18.81 -2.48
CA ALA A 84 -8.36 -20.08 -2.58
C ALA A 84 -8.43 -20.48 -4.05
N VAL A 85 -8.13 -21.74 -4.34
CA VAL A 85 -8.30 -22.36 -5.65
C VAL A 85 -9.22 -23.55 -5.47
N VAL A 86 -10.39 -23.50 -6.09
CA VAL A 86 -11.31 -24.64 -6.16
C VAL A 86 -11.00 -25.42 -7.43
N LEU A 87 -10.82 -26.74 -7.32
CA LEU A 87 -10.58 -27.63 -8.45
C LEU A 87 -11.86 -28.40 -8.79
N ALA A 88 -12.69 -27.85 -9.67
CA ALA A 88 -14.02 -28.37 -9.98
C ALA A 88 -14.22 -28.50 -11.49
N ALA A 89 -14.85 -29.59 -11.93
CA ALA A 89 -15.18 -29.82 -13.34
C ALA A 89 -16.47 -29.10 -13.75
N THR A 90 -17.43 -28.98 -12.84
CA THR A 90 -18.73 -28.35 -13.13
C THR A 90 -18.99 -27.13 -12.26
N GLN A 91 -19.93 -26.29 -12.72
CA GLN A 91 -20.38 -25.12 -11.94
C GLN A 91 -21.04 -25.55 -10.63
N GLU A 92 -21.74 -26.69 -10.59
CA GLU A 92 -22.37 -27.22 -9.37
C GLU A 92 -21.34 -27.60 -8.31
N GLU A 93 -20.28 -28.29 -8.71
CA GLU A 93 -19.16 -28.62 -7.80
C GLU A 93 -18.48 -27.35 -7.28
N PHE A 94 -18.30 -26.34 -8.14
CA PHE A 94 -17.75 -25.06 -7.74
C PHE A 94 -18.64 -24.35 -6.73
N VAL A 95 -19.97 -24.33 -6.94
CA VAL A 95 -20.94 -23.72 -6.04
C VAL A 95 -20.95 -24.40 -4.66
N GLU A 96 -20.84 -25.73 -4.59
CA GLU A 96 -20.75 -26.47 -3.32
C GLU A 96 -19.53 -26.05 -2.50
N GLU A 97 -18.36 -26.03 -3.14
CA GLU A 97 -17.09 -25.67 -2.49
C GLU A 97 -17.05 -24.18 -2.10
N LEU A 98 -17.67 -23.31 -2.90
CA LEU A 98 -17.81 -21.89 -2.61
C LEU A 98 -18.75 -21.64 -1.42
N GLN A 99 -19.77 -22.48 -1.21
CA GLN A 99 -20.60 -22.46 0.00
C GLN A 99 -19.78 -22.81 1.24
N ALA A 100 -18.97 -23.86 1.19
CA ALA A 100 -18.06 -24.21 2.28
C ALA A 100 -17.10 -23.05 2.58
N LEU A 101 -16.49 -22.45 1.55
CA LEU A 101 -15.60 -21.30 1.71
C LEU A 101 -16.31 -20.09 2.32
N HIS A 102 -17.56 -19.81 1.93
CA HIS A 102 -18.36 -18.73 2.51
C HIS A 102 -18.65 -18.95 4.00
N LEU A 103 -18.92 -20.19 4.41
CA LEU A 103 -19.12 -20.59 5.81
C LEU A 103 -17.81 -20.62 6.62
N GLY A 104 -16.66 -20.41 5.96
CA GLY A 104 -15.35 -20.46 6.60
C GLY A 104 -14.79 -21.86 6.78
N GLU A 105 -15.38 -22.84 6.10
CA GLU A 105 -14.91 -24.22 6.00
C GLU A 105 -14.01 -24.37 4.76
N THR A 106 -13.25 -25.46 4.68
CA THR A 106 -12.47 -25.81 3.48
C THR A 106 -13.01 -27.12 2.94
N GLY A 107 -13.63 -27.07 1.76
CA GLY A 107 -14.14 -28.26 1.10
C GLY A 107 -13.02 -29.13 0.50
N LEU A 108 -13.38 -30.32 0.01
CA LEU A 108 -12.42 -31.36 -0.39
C LEU A 108 -11.65 -31.01 -1.67
N ARG A 109 -12.24 -30.17 -2.52
CA ARG A 109 -11.66 -29.70 -3.79
C ARG A 109 -11.02 -28.32 -3.67
N THR A 110 -11.12 -27.69 -2.50
CA THR A 110 -10.56 -26.35 -2.26
C THR A 110 -9.15 -26.44 -1.67
N VAL A 111 -8.23 -25.67 -2.23
CA VAL A 111 -6.92 -25.39 -1.64
C VAL A 111 -6.92 -23.93 -1.20
N THR A 112 -6.74 -23.68 0.10
CA THR A 112 -6.64 -22.34 0.68
C THR A 112 -5.22 -22.09 1.19
N GLY A 113 -4.83 -20.81 1.22
CA GLY A 113 -3.54 -20.40 1.76
C GLY A 113 -3.40 -18.89 1.83
N VAL A 114 -2.33 -18.45 2.49
CA VAL A 114 -1.94 -17.05 2.57
C VAL A 114 -0.60 -16.91 1.87
N THR A 115 -0.48 -15.92 0.99
CA THR A 115 0.76 -15.65 0.27
C THR A 115 1.88 -15.34 1.24
N ARG A 116 3.04 -15.92 1.00
CA ARG A 116 4.27 -15.57 1.71
C ARG A 116 5.05 -14.55 0.89
N GLU A 117 5.48 -13.49 1.54
CA GLU A 117 6.39 -12.52 0.92
C GLU A 117 7.79 -13.10 0.81
N GLY A 118 8.39 -12.98 -0.38
CA GLY A 118 9.72 -13.54 -0.65
C GLY A 118 9.73 -15.08 -0.71
N GLY A 119 10.94 -15.64 -0.71
CA GLY A 119 11.17 -17.08 -0.77
C GLY A 119 11.51 -17.59 -2.17
N ARG A 120 12.64 -18.28 -2.27
CA ARG A 120 13.10 -18.91 -3.52
C ARG A 120 12.52 -20.32 -3.67
N THR A 121 12.46 -20.79 -4.91
CA THR A 121 11.89 -22.09 -5.27
C THR A 121 12.98 -23.07 -5.69
N ALA A 122 12.98 -24.27 -5.11
CA ALA A 122 13.83 -25.37 -5.53
C ALA A 122 13.01 -26.53 -6.09
N PHE A 123 13.48 -27.11 -7.20
CA PHE A 123 12.93 -28.35 -7.74
C PHE A 123 13.79 -29.53 -7.31
N LEU A 124 13.14 -30.56 -6.77
CA LEU A 124 13.75 -31.79 -6.25
C LEU A 124 13.41 -32.96 -7.19
N PHE A 125 14.39 -33.48 -7.92
CA PHE A 125 14.22 -34.57 -8.87
C PHE A 125 14.37 -35.93 -8.18
N SER A 126 13.36 -36.79 -8.32
CA SER A 126 13.27 -38.05 -7.58
C SER A 126 14.41 -39.05 -7.87
N GLY A 127 14.63 -39.94 -6.90
CA GLY A 127 15.59 -41.04 -7.03
C GLY A 127 14.94 -42.35 -7.46
N GLN A 128 15.77 -43.38 -7.67
CA GLN A 128 15.27 -44.74 -7.86
C GLN A 128 14.55 -45.25 -6.61
N GLY A 129 13.36 -45.80 -6.80
CA GLY A 129 12.44 -46.24 -5.74
C GLY A 129 11.05 -45.61 -5.85
N ALA A 130 10.92 -44.48 -6.55
CA ALA A 130 9.64 -43.79 -6.76
C ALA A 130 8.83 -44.33 -7.96
N GLN A 131 9.45 -45.12 -8.84
CA GLN A 131 8.81 -45.61 -10.06
C GLN A 131 7.60 -46.50 -9.77
N ARG A 132 6.55 -46.34 -10.58
CA ARG A 132 5.37 -47.21 -10.61
C ARG A 132 4.93 -47.44 -12.05
N PRO A 133 4.36 -48.61 -12.39
CA PRO A 133 3.79 -48.83 -13.72
C PRO A 133 2.69 -47.80 -14.00
N GLY A 134 2.63 -47.32 -15.24
CA GLY A 134 1.65 -46.33 -15.68
C GLY A 134 1.94 -44.89 -15.25
N MET A 135 3.08 -44.61 -14.59
CA MET A 135 3.43 -43.24 -14.19
C MET A 135 3.53 -42.31 -15.41
N GLY A 136 2.91 -41.14 -15.33
CA GLY A 136 2.90 -40.13 -16.38
C GLY A 136 1.98 -40.41 -17.56
N ARG A 137 1.24 -41.53 -17.55
CA ARG A 137 0.36 -41.90 -18.68
C ARG A 137 -0.82 -40.95 -18.82
N GLU A 138 -1.47 -40.59 -17.72
CA GLU A 138 -2.63 -39.69 -17.77
C GLU A 138 -2.20 -38.30 -18.23
N LEU A 139 -1.00 -37.87 -17.81
CA LEU A 139 -0.42 -36.60 -18.25
C LEU A 139 0.01 -36.62 -19.72
N TYR A 140 0.54 -37.75 -20.21
CA TYR A 140 0.87 -37.95 -21.61
C TYR A 140 -0.38 -37.81 -22.49
N ASP A 141 -1.50 -38.38 -22.07
CA ASP A 141 -2.76 -38.31 -22.81
C ASP A 141 -3.40 -36.91 -22.74
N ALA A 142 -3.22 -36.19 -21.64
CA ALA A 142 -3.87 -34.90 -21.38
C ALA A 142 -3.06 -33.66 -21.84
N PHE A 143 -1.72 -33.70 -21.80
CA PHE A 143 -0.87 -32.53 -22.02
C PHE A 143 0.13 -32.76 -23.16
N PRO A 144 -0.06 -32.11 -24.33
CA PRO A 144 0.87 -32.23 -25.46
C PRO A 144 2.33 -31.91 -25.10
N VAL A 145 2.56 -30.89 -24.26
CA VAL A 145 3.92 -30.53 -23.81
C VAL A 145 4.61 -31.65 -23.02
N PHE A 146 3.85 -32.42 -22.24
CA PHE A 146 4.38 -33.58 -21.53
C PHE A 146 4.70 -34.69 -22.54
N ALA A 147 3.77 -34.96 -23.45
CA ALA A 147 3.92 -36.00 -24.47
C ALA A 147 5.14 -35.76 -25.36
N ASP A 148 5.31 -34.53 -25.86
CA ASP A 148 6.43 -34.14 -26.71
C ASP A 148 7.78 -34.30 -26.00
N ALA A 149 7.86 -33.87 -24.73
CA ALA A 149 9.06 -34.01 -23.92
C ALA A 149 9.40 -35.48 -23.62
N PHE A 150 8.40 -36.29 -23.28
CA PHE A 150 8.56 -37.72 -23.03
C PHE A 150 9.00 -38.45 -24.30
N ASP A 151 8.44 -38.08 -25.46
CA ASP A 151 8.75 -38.69 -26.75
C ASP A 151 10.13 -38.30 -27.26
N ALA A 152 10.57 -37.07 -27.00
CA ALA A 152 11.94 -36.65 -27.27
C ALA A 152 12.95 -37.53 -26.52
N VAL A 153 12.68 -37.87 -25.25
CA VAL A 153 13.53 -38.81 -24.48
C VAL A 153 13.47 -40.22 -25.08
N CYS A 154 12.28 -40.70 -25.42
CA CYS A 154 12.11 -42.02 -26.05
C CYS A 154 12.84 -42.13 -27.39
N ALA A 155 13.00 -41.03 -28.14
CA ALA A 155 13.74 -41.02 -29.40
C ALA A 155 15.23 -41.35 -29.21
N TYR A 156 15.85 -40.89 -28.11
CA TYR A 156 17.25 -41.18 -27.79
C TYR A 156 17.46 -42.50 -27.05
N VAL A 157 16.53 -42.89 -26.18
CA VAL A 157 16.63 -44.13 -25.38
C VAL A 157 16.17 -45.37 -26.16
N GLY A 158 15.19 -45.19 -27.06
CA GLY A 158 14.55 -46.25 -27.84
C GLY A 158 13.06 -46.40 -27.52
N SER A 159 12.26 -46.72 -28.53
CA SER A 159 10.78 -46.78 -28.47
C SER A 159 10.23 -47.78 -27.44
N GLY A 160 11.00 -48.80 -27.07
CA GLY A 160 10.60 -49.76 -26.05
C GLY A 160 10.51 -49.18 -24.62
N LEU A 161 11.01 -47.95 -24.37
CA LEU A 161 10.89 -47.30 -23.08
C LEU A 161 9.44 -46.98 -22.74
N ARG A 162 8.67 -46.43 -23.68
CA ARG A 162 7.25 -46.09 -23.50
C ARG A 162 6.45 -47.30 -23.03
N ASP A 163 6.63 -48.44 -23.70
CA ASP A 163 5.94 -49.69 -23.36
C ASP A 163 6.26 -50.17 -21.94
N VAL A 164 7.48 -49.90 -21.45
CA VAL A 164 7.88 -50.25 -20.08
C VAL A 164 7.28 -49.31 -19.05
N VAL A 165 7.22 -48.01 -19.35
CA VAL A 165 6.68 -47.00 -18.43
C VAL A 165 5.15 -47.11 -18.34
N PHE A 166 4.45 -47.15 -19.48
CA PHE A 166 2.98 -47.15 -19.53
C PHE A 166 2.36 -48.55 -19.48
N GLY A 167 3.17 -49.60 -19.65
CA GLY A 167 2.75 -50.98 -19.49
C GLY A 167 2.53 -51.39 -18.03
N GLY A 168 2.07 -52.63 -17.82
CA GLY A 168 1.81 -53.20 -16.49
C GLY A 168 2.92 -54.08 -15.93
N ASP A 169 4.06 -54.21 -16.62
CA ASP A 169 5.15 -55.12 -16.24
C ASP A 169 6.05 -54.51 -15.16
N VAL A 170 5.61 -54.67 -13.90
CA VAL A 170 6.33 -54.21 -12.70
C VAL A 170 7.75 -54.75 -12.64
N GLU A 171 7.96 -56.03 -13.01
CA GLU A 171 9.27 -56.65 -12.92
C GLU A 171 10.24 -56.07 -13.94
N ARG A 172 9.78 -55.84 -15.18
CA ARG A 172 10.59 -55.21 -16.22
C ARG A 172 10.93 -53.76 -15.88
N LEU A 173 9.96 -52.98 -15.39
CA LEU A 173 10.20 -51.61 -14.91
C LEU A 173 11.16 -51.58 -13.71
N GLY A 174 11.14 -52.60 -12.85
CA GLY A 174 12.03 -52.74 -11.69
C GLY A 174 13.49 -53.09 -12.02
N ARG A 175 13.82 -53.44 -13.26
CA ARG A 175 15.21 -53.64 -13.70
C ARG A 175 15.88 -52.28 -13.88
N THR A 176 17.04 -52.07 -13.24
CA THR A 176 17.75 -50.78 -13.22
C THR A 176 17.98 -50.18 -14.61
N GLN A 177 18.25 -51.01 -15.61
CA GLN A 177 18.43 -50.58 -17.01
C GLN A 177 17.19 -49.89 -17.62
N TRP A 178 16.00 -50.18 -17.09
CA TRP A 178 14.75 -49.55 -17.49
C TRP A 178 14.29 -48.51 -16.47
N THR A 179 14.46 -48.79 -15.16
CA THR A 179 14.05 -47.87 -14.09
C THR A 179 14.69 -46.49 -14.22
N GLN A 180 16.00 -46.42 -14.49
CA GLN A 180 16.71 -45.14 -14.52
C GLN A 180 16.29 -44.27 -15.72
N PRO A 181 16.29 -44.76 -16.98
CA PRO A 181 15.75 -43.99 -18.09
C PRO A 181 14.26 -43.66 -17.96
N ALA A 182 13.46 -44.53 -17.34
CA ALA A 182 12.03 -44.31 -17.12
C ALA A 182 11.77 -43.12 -16.18
N LEU A 183 12.48 -43.07 -15.05
CA LEU A 183 12.39 -41.93 -14.12
C LEU A 183 12.85 -40.65 -14.78
N PHE A 184 14.00 -40.66 -15.46
CA PHE A 184 14.50 -39.51 -16.21
C PHE A 184 13.48 -38.99 -17.23
N ALA A 185 12.85 -39.88 -18.01
CA ALA A 185 11.85 -39.47 -19.01
C ALA A 185 10.64 -38.77 -18.37
N VAL A 186 10.11 -39.33 -17.29
CA VAL A 186 8.96 -38.76 -16.57
C VAL A 186 9.33 -37.46 -15.89
N GLU A 187 10.50 -37.38 -15.26
CA GLU A 187 10.99 -36.19 -14.58
C GLU A 187 11.22 -35.01 -15.54
N VAL A 188 11.82 -35.26 -16.71
CA VAL A 188 11.98 -34.24 -17.76
C VAL A 188 10.62 -33.80 -18.31
N ALA A 189 9.69 -34.72 -18.55
CA ALA A 189 8.36 -34.40 -19.03
C ALA A 189 7.53 -33.60 -17.99
N LEU A 190 7.62 -33.97 -16.70
CA LEU A 190 7.02 -33.22 -15.60
C LEU A 190 7.61 -31.81 -15.50
N PHE A 191 8.93 -31.68 -15.61
CA PHE A 191 9.57 -30.36 -15.62
C PHE A 191 9.03 -29.47 -16.75
N ARG A 192 8.94 -29.99 -17.98
CA ARG A 192 8.41 -29.22 -19.12
C ARG A 192 6.93 -28.88 -18.95
N LEU A 193 6.14 -29.77 -18.34
CA LEU A 193 4.75 -29.49 -18.00
C LEU A 193 4.67 -28.31 -17.01
N ILE A 194 5.41 -28.35 -15.90
CA ILE A 194 5.39 -27.27 -14.91
C ILE A 194 5.96 -25.96 -15.45
N GLU A 195 6.99 -26.03 -16.27
CA GLU A 195 7.52 -24.86 -16.98
C GLU A 195 6.47 -24.22 -17.90
N SER A 196 5.59 -25.01 -18.52
CA SER A 196 4.50 -24.48 -19.36
C SER A 196 3.50 -23.64 -18.55
N PHE A 197 3.31 -23.94 -17.26
CA PHE A 197 2.55 -23.11 -16.32
C PHE A 197 3.31 -21.86 -15.85
N GLY A 198 4.44 -21.52 -16.46
CA GLY A 198 5.26 -20.36 -16.08
C GLY A 198 6.05 -20.54 -14.78
N VAL A 199 5.98 -21.71 -14.13
CA VAL A 199 6.66 -21.97 -12.86
C VAL A 199 8.13 -22.30 -13.11
N ARG A 200 9.05 -21.51 -12.54
CA ARG A 200 10.51 -21.66 -12.72
C ARG A 200 11.21 -21.88 -11.38
N PRO A 201 12.23 -22.74 -11.32
CA PRO A 201 13.07 -22.89 -10.14
C PRO A 201 14.18 -21.83 -10.10
N ASP A 202 14.51 -21.37 -8.90
CA ASP A 202 15.76 -20.66 -8.61
C ASP A 202 16.92 -21.64 -8.43
N PHE A 203 16.63 -22.87 -7.95
CA PHE A 203 17.60 -23.92 -7.71
C PHE A 203 17.07 -25.29 -8.13
N VAL A 204 17.95 -26.19 -8.51
CA VAL A 204 17.60 -27.60 -8.74
C VAL A 204 18.51 -28.53 -7.94
N MET A 205 17.93 -29.64 -7.52
CA MET A 205 18.65 -30.73 -6.83
C MET A 205 17.98 -32.04 -7.22
N GLY A 206 18.72 -33.13 -7.34
CA GLY A 206 18.11 -34.43 -7.62
C GLY A 206 18.71 -35.52 -6.77
N HIS A 207 17.95 -36.54 -6.39
CA HIS A 207 18.46 -37.63 -5.57
C HIS A 207 19.05 -38.74 -6.44
N SER A 208 20.38 -38.95 -6.36
CA SER A 208 21.08 -39.94 -7.17
C SER A 208 20.78 -39.76 -8.67
N ILE A 209 19.93 -40.61 -9.26
CA ILE A 209 19.58 -40.55 -10.69
C ILE A 209 18.88 -39.26 -11.07
N GLY A 210 18.09 -38.68 -10.16
CA GLY A 210 17.44 -37.38 -10.39
C GLY A 210 18.45 -36.24 -10.63
N GLU A 211 19.70 -36.37 -10.20
CA GLU A 211 20.71 -35.33 -10.51
C GLU A 211 21.05 -35.27 -12.00
N ILE A 212 20.89 -36.37 -12.75
CA ILE A 212 21.03 -36.32 -14.22
C ILE A 212 19.88 -35.48 -14.82
N ALA A 213 18.66 -35.60 -14.31
CA ALA A 213 17.53 -34.76 -14.71
C ALA A 213 17.75 -33.30 -14.31
N ALA A 214 18.19 -33.04 -13.07
CA ALA A 214 18.53 -31.71 -12.60
C ALA A 214 19.64 -31.05 -13.45
N ALA A 215 20.70 -31.79 -13.79
CA ALA A 215 21.79 -31.33 -14.64
C ALA A 215 21.34 -31.05 -16.08
N HIS A 216 20.45 -31.88 -16.64
CA HIS A 216 19.85 -31.62 -17.95
C HIS A 216 19.02 -30.33 -17.94
N VAL A 217 18.13 -30.19 -16.96
CA VAL A 217 17.26 -29.03 -16.81
C VAL A 217 18.05 -27.74 -16.59
N ALA A 218 19.14 -27.81 -15.82
CA ALA A 218 20.06 -26.69 -15.63
C ALA A 218 20.93 -26.38 -16.86
N GLY A 219 20.87 -27.17 -17.93
CA GLY A 219 21.67 -26.95 -19.15
C GLY A 219 23.10 -27.49 -19.11
N VAL A 220 23.47 -28.25 -18.08
CA VAL A 220 24.79 -28.91 -18.01
C VAL A 220 24.88 -30.05 -19.02
N LEU A 221 23.77 -30.76 -19.26
CA LEU A 221 23.69 -31.87 -20.21
C LEU A 221 22.66 -31.56 -21.29
N SER A 222 23.04 -31.75 -22.56
CA SER A 222 22.06 -31.81 -23.64
C SER A 222 21.10 -32.99 -23.41
N LEU A 223 19.92 -32.99 -24.05
CA LEU A 223 18.98 -34.11 -23.90
C LEU A 223 19.61 -35.43 -24.39
N GLU A 224 20.31 -35.39 -25.52
CA GLU A 224 21.05 -36.53 -26.08
C GLU A 224 22.09 -37.07 -25.10
N ASP A 225 22.93 -36.19 -24.55
CA ASP A 225 24.01 -36.58 -23.63
C ASP A 225 23.46 -37.12 -22.30
N ALA A 226 22.40 -36.50 -21.76
CA ALA A 226 21.73 -36.97 -20.56
C ALA A 226 21.11 -38.37 -20.77
N CYS A 227 20.48 -38.60 -21.92
CA CYS A 227 20.00 -39.91 -22.33
C CYS A 227 21.13 -40.94 -22.47
N ALA A 228 22.26 -40.57 -23.09
CA ALA A 228 23.42 -41.44 -23.21
C ALA A 228 23.97 -41.85 -21.83
N LEU A 229 24.08 -40.88 -20.91
CA LEU A 229 24.57 -41.11 -19.55
C LEU A 229 23.63 -41.99 -18.72
N VAL A 230 22.32 -41.68 -18.70
CA VAL A 230 21.33 -42.42 -17.90
C VAL A 230 21.17 -43.86 -18.40
N VAL A 231 21.20 -44.09 -19.72
CA VAL A 231 21.12 -45.42 -20.32
C VAL A 231 22.39 -46.22 -20.04
N ALA A 232 23.56 -45.61 -20.20
CA ALA A 232 24.82 -46.26 -19.89
C ALA A 232 24.90 -46.66 -18.41
N ARG A 233 24.53 -45.75 -17.50
CA ARG A 233 24.49 -45.99 -16.06
C ARG A 233 23.56 -47.15 -15.72
N GLY A 234 22.32 -47.09 -16.20
CA GLY A 234 21.31 -48.11 -15.93
C GLY A 234 21.72 -49.49 -16.42
N ARG A 235 22.22 -49.60 -17.66
CA ARG A 235 22.69 -50.86 -18.24
C ARG A 235 23.89 -51.42 -17.49
N LEU A 236 24.93 -50.61 -17.28
CA LEU A 236 26.16 -51.05 -16.65
C LEU A 236 25.95 -51.46 -15.19
N MET A 237 25.05 -50.79 -14.46
CA MET A 237 24.64 -51.22 -13.11
C MET A 237 23.85 -52.53 -13.13
N GLN A 238 23.05 -52.77 -14.17
CA GLN A 238 22.26 -54.00 -14.31
C GLN A 238 23.13 -55.23 -14.64
N GLU A 239 24.26 -55.04 -15.32
CA GLU A 239 25.23 -56.08 -15.68
C GLU A 239 26.08 -56.57 -14.48
N LEU A 240 26.07 -55.85 -13.35
CA LEU A 240 26.85 -56.23 -12.17
C LEU A 240 26.31 -57.52 -11.51
N PRO A 241 27.17 -58.26 -10.79
CA PRO A 241 26.73 -59.43 -10.04
C PRO A 241 25.69 -59.10 -8.97
N SER A 242 24.77 -60.04 -8.72
CA SER A 242 23.89 -60.01 -7.56
C SER A 242 24.67 -60.29 -6.26
N GLY A 243 24.06 -60.02 -5.10
CA GLY A 243 24.68 -60.23 -3.77
C GLY A 243 25.00 -58.96 -2.99
N GLY A 244 24.56 -57.80 -3.48
CA GLY A 244 24.55 -56.54 -2.73
C GLY A 244 23.21 -56.31 -2.03
N ALA A 245 23.23 -55.58 -0.91
CA ALA A 245 22.03 -55.12 -0.22
C ALA A 245 22.11 -53.62 0.10
N MET A 246 20.94 -52.98 0.24
CA MET A 246 20.81 -51.63 0.78
C MET A 246 19.81 -51.62 1.94
N VAL A 247 20.14 -50.94 3.03
CA VAL A 247 19.30 -50.87 4.24
C VAL A 247 19.21 -49.42 4.69
N ALA A 248 17.98 -48.91 4.85
CA ALA A 248 17.72 -47.65 5.52
C ALA A 248 17.76 -47.85 7.03
N VAL A 249 18.41 -46.94 7.75
CA VAL A 249 18.63 -47.00 9.19
C VAL A 249 18.23 -45.66 9.84
N GLU A 250 17.51 -45.73 10.96
CA GLU A 250 17.09 -44.55 11.73
C GLU A 250 18.20 -44.11 12.71
N ALA A 251 19.34 -43.71 12.15
CA ALA A 251 20.54 -43.32 12.88
C ALA A 251 21.21 -42.13 12.18
N ALA A 252 22.02 -41.39 12.94
CA ALA A 252 22.85 -40.32 12.38
C ALA A 252 24.10 -40.91 11.70
N GLU A 253 24.70 -40.17 10.77
CA GLU A 253 25.86 -40.66 10.00
C GLU A 253 27.06 -41.00 10.91
N ASP A 254 27.32 -40.17 11.92
CA ASP A 254 28.40 -40.35 12.89
C ASP A 254 28.23 -41.60 13.78
N GLU A 255 27.00 -42.07 13.97
CA GLU A 255 26.70 -43.36 14.64
C GLU A 255 26.97 -44.56 13.72
N VAL A 256 26.73 -44.40 12.41
CA VAL A 256 26.81 -45.49 11.43
C VAL A 256 28.24 -45.71 10.95
N VAL A 257 28.96 -44.65 10.59
CA VAL A 257 30.30 -44.71 9.99
C VAL A 257 31.31 -45.56 10.80
N PRO A 258 31.38 -45.49 12.14
CA PRO A 258 32.30 -46.30 12.94
C PRO A 258 32.04 -47.81 12.87
N LEU A 259 30.88 -48.23 12.40
CA LEU A 259 30.49 -49.65 12.29
C LEU A 259 30.79 -50.23 10.90
N LEU A 260 31.21 -49.40 9.94
CA LEU A 260 31.40 -49.82 8.55
C LEU A 260 32.83 -50.31 8.32
N ASP A 261 32.96 -51.43 7.61
CA ASP A 261 34.18 -51.73 6.87
C ASP A 261 34.09 -51.02 5.50
N PRO A 262 34.87 -49.95 5.25
CA PRO A 262 34.77 -49.16 4.03
C PRO A 262 35.09 -49.95 2.75
N ALA A 263 35.76 -51.10 2.86
CA ALA A 263 36.03 -51.99 1.72
C ALA A 263 34.79 -52.80 1.30
N LEU A 264 33.81 -53.00 2.19
CA LEU A 264 32.66 -53.88 1.98
C LEU A 264 31.32 -53.15 2.01
N VAL A 265 31.20 -52.08 2.82
CA VAL A 265 29.98 -51.31 3.05
C VAL A 265 30.30 -49.81 3.02
N SER A 266 29.43 -49.03 2.39
CA SER A 266 29.49 -47.57 2.41
C SER A 266 28.15 -46.99 2.84
N VAL A 267 28.19 -45.75 3.33
CA VAL A 267 26.98 -44.91 3.34
C VAL A 267 26.64 -44.60 1.88
N ALA A 268 25.44 -44.98 1.46
CA ALA A 268 24.92 -44.72 0.12
C ALA A 268 24.17 -43.40 0.02
N ALA A 269 23.49 -43.00 1.09
CA ALA A 269 22.78 -41.73 1.16
C ALA A 269 22.64 -41.26 2.60
N VAL A 270 22.77 -39.96 2.81
CA VAL A 270 22.37 -39.25 4.04
C VAL A 270 21.14 -38.43 3.68
N ASN A 271 19.95 -38.97 3.99
CA ASN A 271 18.66 -38.42 3.59
C ASN A 271 18.03 -37.49 4.64
N GLY A 272 18.57 -37.48 5.86
CA GLY A 272 18.19 -36.57 6.93
C GLY A 272 19.06 -36.78 8.17
N PRO A 273 18.89 -35.96 9.22
CA PRO A 273 19.74 -35.99 10.42
C PRO A 273 19.79 -37.36 11.10
N ARG A 274 18.70 -38.14 10.99
CA ARG A 274 18.60 -39.52 11.51
C ARG A 274 18.09 -40.51 10.47
N SER A 275 18.34 -40.25 9.18
CA SER A 275 17.87 -41.07 8.07
C SER A 275 19.04 -41.34 7.13
N VAL A 276 19.69 -42.50 7.32
CA VAL A 276 20.88 -42.90 6.54
C VAL A 276 20.59 -44.21 5.81
N VAL A 277 21.16 -44.39 4.62
CA VAL A 277 21.11 -45.64 3.87
C VAL A 277 22.52 -46.20 3.75
N ILE A 278 22.71 -47.45 4.17
CA ILE A 278 23.96 -48.20 3.97
C ILE A 278 23.82 -49.18 2.80
N ALA A 279 24.90 -49.38 2.06
CA ALA A 279 24.94 -50.29 0.91
C ALA A 279 26.29 -51.01 0.79
N GLY A 280 26.25 -52.26 0.35
CA GLY A 280 27.46 -53.07 0.21
C GLY A 280 27.16 -54.56 0.02
N ALA A 281 28.14 -55.41 0.32
CA ALA A 281 27.96 -56.86 0.34
C ALA A 281 26.88 -57.27 1.36
N GLU A 282 25.96 -58.15 0.95
CA GLU A 282 24.76 -58.48 1.74
C GLU A 282 25.07 -58.91 3.17
N ALA A 283 26.03 -59.81 3.37
CA ALA A 283 26.40 -60.29 4.70
C ALA A 283 26.91 -59.15 5.60
N ALA A 284 27.80 -58.30 5.11
CA ALA A 284 28.36 -57.18 5.87
C ALA A 284 27.30 -56.11 6.18
N VAL A 285 26.42 -55.80 5.23
CA VAL A 285 25.29 -54.87 5.46
C VAL A 285 24.34 -55.43 6.53
N SER A 286 24.05 -56.72 6.49
CA SER A 286 23.22 -57.38 7.51
C SER A 286 23.84 -57.34 8.90
N GLU A 287 25.15 -57.55 9.03
CA GLU A 287 25.85 -57.45 10.32
C GLU A 287 25.75 -56.04 10.92
N VAL A 288 25.97 -54.99 10.11
CA VAL A 288 25.82 -53.59 10.54
C VAL A 288 24.37 -53.31 10.94
N ALA A 289 23.40 -53.75 10.14
CA ALA A 289 21.98 -53.55 10.40
C ALA A 289 21.51 -54.22 11.72
N GLU A 290 21.97 -55.44 12.00
CA GLU A 290 21.68 -56.13 13.27
C GLU A 290 22.39 -55.46 14.46
N ALA A 291 23.62 -54.97 14.28
CA ALA A 291 24.33 -54.21 15.31
C ALA A 291 23.61 -52.90 15.66
N LEU A 292 22.98 -52.24 14.68
CA LEU A 292 22.16 -51.04 14.90
C LEU A 292 20.81 -51.39 15.55
N LYS A 293 20.16 -52.48 15.14
CA LYS A 293 18.94 -52.99 15.82
C LYS A 293 19.19 -53.31 17.28
N ALA A 294 20.34 -53.93 17.61
CA ALA A 294 20.74 -54.21 18.99
C ALA A 294 20.92 -52.94 19.84
N ARG A 295 21.20 -51.80 19.21
CA ARG A 295 21.24 -50.46 19.83
C ARG A 295 19.88 -49.74 19.84
N GLY A 296 18.79 -50.44 19.48
CA GLY A 296 17.43 -49.90 19.47
C GLY A 296 17.08 -49.08 18.23
N ARG A 297 17.87 -49.12 17.16
CA ARG A 297 17.58 -48.39 15.91
C ARG A 297 16.66 -49.20 15.00
N ARG A 298 15.70 -48.52 14.36
CA ARG A 298 14.87 -49.13 13.31
C ARG A 298 15.71 -49.26 12.03
N THR A 299 15.60 -50.41 11.37
CA THR A 299 16.24 -50.65 10.07
C THR A 299 15.26 -51.30 9.11
N SER A 300 15.34 -50.95 7.82
CA SER A 300 14.45 -51.42 6.77
C SER A 300 15.25 -51.75 5.51
N ARG A 301 15.14 -52.99 5.01
CA ARG A 301 15.82 -53.41 3.79
C ARG A 301 15.10 -52.83 2.57
N LEU A 302 15.84 -52.17 1.69
CA LEU A 302 15.31 -51.57 0.48
C LEU A 302 15.15 -52.63 -0.62
N ARG A 303 14.04 -52.55 -1.37
CA ARG A 303 13.76 -53.44 -2.50
C ARG A 303 14.46 -52.91 -3.76
N VAL A 304 15.76 -53.15 -3.83
CA VAL A 304 16.62 -52.75 -4.95
C VAL A 304 17.38 -53.96 -5.49
N SER A 305 17.78 -53.89 -6.77
CA SER A 305 18.47 -55.00 -7.43
C SER A 305 19.96 -55.11 -7.06
N HIS A 306 20.59 -53.99 -6.70
CA HIS A 306 22.02 -53.89 -6.44
C HIS A 306 22.31 -52.91 -5.29
N ALA A 307 23.52 -52.97 -4.73
CA ALA A 307 24.00 -52.04 -3.71
C ALA A 307 24.60 -50.78 -4.35
N PHE A 308 23.76 -49.81 -4.73
CA PHE A 308 24.20 -48.55 -5.33
C PHE A 308 25.05 -47.72 -4.34
N HIS A 309 25.92 -46.85 -4.87
CA HIS A 309 26.79 -45.97 -4.06
C HIS A 309 27.68 -46.72 -3.06
N SER A 310 28.22 -47.86 -3.50
CA SER A 310 29.04 -48.77 -2.68
C SER A 310 30.25 -49.31 -3.46
N PRO A 311 31.20 -49.99 -2.79
CA PRO A 311 32.33 -50.63 -3.47
C PRO A 311 31.90 -51.59 -4.58
N LEU A 312 30.70 -52.18 -4.49
CA LEU A 312 30.17 -53.08 -5.52
C LEU A 312 29.88 -52.39 -6.86
N MET A 313 29.90 -51.05 -6.91
CA MET A 313 29.81 -50.30 -8.17
C MET A 313 31.17 -50.16 -8.89
N GLU A 314 32.30 -50.40 -8.22
CA GLU A 314 33.64 -50.20 -8.80
C GLU A 314 33.89 -50.94 -10.13
N PRO A 315 33.41 -52.19 -10.35
CA PRO A 315 33.66 -52.90 -11.59
C PRO A 315 33.08 -52.23 -12.85
N MET A 316 32.04 -51.39 -12.71
CA MET A 316 31.42 -50.72 -13.86
C MET A 316 32.02 -49.34 -14.15
N LEU A 317 32.75 -48.73 -13.20
CA LEU A 317 33.16 -47.32 -13.27
C LEU A 317 34.06 -47.01 -14.47
N ALA A 318 34.96 -47.92 -14.85
CA ALA A 318 35.84 -47.71 -16.01
C ALA A 318 35.05 -47.62 -17.33
N ARG A 319 34.09 -48.53 -17.54
CA ARG A 319 33.22 -48.51 -18.73
C ARG A 319 32.25 -47.34 -18.71
N PHE A 320 31.82 -46.90 -17.52
CA PHE A 320 30.97 -45.72 -17.39
C PHE A 320 31.74 -44.43 -17.70
N ARG A 321 33.01 -44.34 -17.25
CA ARG A 321 33.93 -43.24 -17.57
C ARG A 321 34.10 -43.05 -19.08
N GLU A 322 34.28 -44.14 -19.84
CA GLU A 322 34.40 -44.07 -21.30
C GLU A 322 33.19 -43.41 -21.99
N VAL A 323 31.99 -43.51 -21.41
CA VAL A 323 30.78 -42.83 -21.89
C VAL A 323 30.79 -41.38 -21.43
N ALA A 324 31.07 -41.12 -20.16
CA ALA A 324 31.10 -39.77 -19.59
C ALA A 324 32.16 -38.87 -20.27
N GLU A 325 33.31 -39.41 -20.69
CA GLU A 325 34.34 -38.65 -21.41
C GLU A 325 33.94 -38.23 -22.84
N ARG A 326 32.85 -38.80 -23.38
CA ARG A 326 32.32 -38.44 -24.72
C ARG A 326 31.23 -37.38 -24.65
N ILE A 327 30.77 -37.04 -23.45
CA ILE A 327 29.73 -36.05 -23.22
C ILE A 327 30.33 -34.64 -23.27
N THR A 328 29.59 -33.73 -23.86
CA THR A 328 29.90 -32.29 -23.78
C THR A 328 29.14 -31.68 -22.61
N TYR A 329 29.87 -31.07 -21.68
CA TYR A 329 29.29 -30.44 -20.49
C TYR A 329 29.12 -28.93 -20.69
N GLY A 330 27.90 -28.44 -20.51
CA GLY A 330 27.57 -27.02 -20.45
C GLY A 330 27.72 -26.43 -19.04
N THR A 331 27.75 -25.10 -18.95
CA THR A 331 27.69 -24.40 -17.66
C THR A 331 26.24 -24.37 -17.16
N PRO A 332 25.98 -24.65 -15.87
CA PRO A 332 24.62 -24.61 -15.34
C PRO A 332 24.03 -23.20 -15.41
N ALA A 333 22.91 -23.05 -16.12
CA ALA A 333 22.10 -21.83 -16.19
C ALA A 333 21.21 -21.65 -14.95
N ILE A 334 20.87 -22.75 -14.27
CA ILE A 334 20.17 -22.77 -12.99
C ILE A 334 21.13 -23.38 -11.96
N PRO A 335 21.39 -22.72 -10.81
CA PRO A 335 22.22 -23.27 -9.75
C PRO A 335 21.78 -24.68 -9.33
N VAL A 336 22.74 -25.61 -9.26
CA VAL A 336 22.50 -27.02 -8.93
C VAL A 336 23.19 -27.36 -7.62
N VAL A 337 22.49 -28.05 -6.73
CA VAL A 337 23.10 -28.64 -5.53
C VAL A 337 23.63 -30.03 -5.85
N SER A 338 24.92 -30.24 -5.62
CA SER A 338 25.61 -31.51 -5.86
C SER A 338 25.30 -32.53 -4.77
N ASN A 339 24.93 -33.74 -5.20
CA ASN A 339 24.80 -34.91 -4.35
C ASN A 339 26.10 -35.37 -3.74
N VAL A 340 27.24 -35.11 -4.39
CA VAL A 340 28.55 -35.56 -3.92
C VAL A 340 29.02 -34.68 -2.77
N THR A 341 28.82 -33.37 -2.88
CA THR A 341 29.33 -32.40 -1.90
C THR A 341 28.29 -31.92 -0.89
N GLY A 342 27.00 -32.03 -1.21
CA GLY A 342 25.90 -31.48 -0.41
C GLY A 342 25.82 -29.95 -0.43
N ARG A 343 26.42 -29.31 -1.44
CA ARG A 343 26.53 -27.85 -1.58
C ARG A 343 26.19 -27.44 -3.00
N LEU A 344 26.00 -26.14 -3.24
CA LEU A 344 25.94 -25.59 -4.59
C LEU A 344 27.20 -26.00 -5.37
N ALA A 345 27.01 -26.48 -6.59
CA ALA A 345 28.08 -26.95 -7.46
C ALA A 345 29.06 -25.81 -7.77
N ALA A 346 30.35 -26.05 -7.51
CA ALA A 346 31.42 -25.13 -7.86
C ALA A 346 31.97 -25.41 -9.27
N ASP A 347 32.87 -24.56 -9.76
CA ASP A 347 33.54 -24.76 -11.04
C ASP A 347 34.20 -26.15 -11.11
N GLY A 348 33.83 -26.94 -12.14
CA GLY A 348 34.30 -28.32 -12.34
C GLY A 348 33.42 -29.41 -11.73
N ASP A 349 32.52 -29.08 -10.79
CA ASP A 349 31.44 -29.97 -10.36
C ASP A 349 30.38 -30.06 -11.47
N LEU A 350 29.77 -31.24 -11.65
CA LEU A 350 28.81 -31.60 -12.71
C LEU A 350 29.34 -31.53 -14.16
N THR A 351 30.40 -30.76 -14.40
CA THR A 351 30.94 -30.40 -15.72
C THR A 351 32.16 -31.23 -16.13
N SER A 352 32.37 -32.37 -15.47
CA SER A 352 33.48 -33.28 -15.77
C SER A 352 33.06 -34.74 -15.68
N ALA A 353 33.65 -35.59 -16.52
CA ALA A 353 33.43 -37.04 -16.47
C ALA A 353 33.79 -37.65 -15.10
N GLU A 354 34.83 -37.12 -14.45
CA GLU A 354 35.25 -37.55 -13.11
C GLU A 354 34.16 -37.30 -12.06
N TYR A 355 33.43 -36.19 -12.15
CA TYR A 355 32.30 -35.94 -11.25
C TYR A 355 31.26 -37.06 -11.34
N TRP A 356 30.83 -37.44 -12.55
CA TRP A 356 29.80 -38.46 -12.74
C TRP A 356 30.26 -39.86 -12.34
N VAL A 357 31.56 -40.17 -12.47
CA VAL A 357 32.13 -41.42 -11.94
C VAL A 357 32.09 -41.43 -10.41
N ARG A 358 32.47 -40.32 -9.75
CA ARG A 358 32.36 -40.17 -8.28
C ARG A 358 30.91 -40.26 -7.82
N HIS A 359 29.99 -39.63 -8.55
CA HIS A 359 28.55 -39.64 -8.27
C HIS A 359 27.92 -41.04 -8.22
N VAL A 360 28.42 -42.00 -9.02
CA VAL A 360 27.96 -43.40 -8.96
C VAL A 360 28.43 -44.12 -7.69
N ARG A 361 29.58 -43.71 -7.13
CA ARG A 361 30.30 -44.43 -6.08
C ARG A 361 30.12 -43.83 -4.68
N GLN A 362 30.02 -42.51 -4.58
CA GLN A 362 30.01 -41.77 -3.32
C GLN A 362 28.58 -41.58 -2.79
N ALA A 363 28.48 -41.29 -1.49
CA ALA A 363 27.20 -41.10 -0.81
C ALA A 363 26.43 -39.90 -1.38
N VAL A 364 25.11 -40.04 -1.50
CA VAL A 364 24.19 -38.93 -1.79
C VAL A 364 24.02 -38.08 -0.54
N ARG A 365 24.58 -36.87 -0.51
CA ARG A 365 24.50 -35.86 0.55
C ARG A 365 23.17 -35.08 0.50
N PHE A 366 22.04 -35.78 0.49
CA PHE A 366 20.73 -35.14 0.29
C PHE A 366 20.37 -34.17 1.41
N ALA A 367 20.56 -34.57 2.68
CA ALA A 367 20.27 -33.73 3.84
C ALA A 367 21.05 -32.42 3.82
N ASP A 368 22.38 -32.52 3.61
CA ASP A 368 23.26 -31.35 3.50
C ASP A 368 22.82 -30.43 2.36
N GLY A 369 22.43 -31.00 1.21
CA GLY A 369 21.95 -30.23 0.08
C GLY A 369 20.65 -29.49 0.33
N VAL A 370 19.69 -30.10 1.02
CA VAL A 370 18.45 -29.41 1.45
C VAL A 370 18.76 -28.29 2.44
N SER A 371 19.67 -28.52 3.40
CA SER A 371 20.12 -27.46 4.31
C SER A 371 20.84 -26.32 3.58
N ALA A 372 21.61 -26.62 2.52
CA ALA A 372 22.23 -25.60 1.68
C ALA A 372 21.18 -24.77 0.91
N LEU A 373 20.12 -25.39 0.38
CA LEU A 373 19.00 -24.67 -0.25
C LEU A 373 18.29 -23.76 0.75
N ALA A 374 18.03 -24.25 1.96
CA ALA A 374 17.41 -23.45 3.01
C ALA A 374 18.28 -22.23 3.40
N ALA A 375 19.60 -22.41 3.48
CA ALA A 375 20.54 -21.32 3.73
C ALA A 375 20.56 -20.26 2.62
N GLU A 376 20.19 -20.64 1.39
CA GLU A 376 20.04 -19.74 0.23
C GLU A 376 18.66 -19.04 0.16
N GLY A 377 17.83 -19.19 1.19
CA GLY A 377 16.50 -18.59 1.28
C GLY A 377 15.42 -19.33 0.49
N VAL A 378 15.64 -20.61 0.18
CA VAL A 378 14.60 -21.45 -0.42
C VAL A 378 13.55 -21.79 0.62
N THR A 379 12.30 -21.49 0.30
CA THR A 379 11.13 -21.82 1.13
C THR A 379 10.09 -22.65 0.39
N ARG A 380 10.24 -22.84 -0.93
CA ARG A 380 9.33 -23.64 -1.76
C ARG A 380 10.07 -24.80 -2.40
N PHE A 381 9.74 -26.01 -1.99
CA PHE A 381 10.34 -27.25 -2.49
C PHE A 381 9.30 -28.04 -3.28
N LEU A 382 9.50 -28.12 -4.60
CA LEU A 382 8.63 -28.88 -5.49
C LEU A 382 9.34 -30.17 -5.91
N GLU A 383 8.75 -31.33 -5.61
CA GLU A 383 9.29 -32.61 -6.05
C GLU A 383 8.79 -32.97 -7.44
N ILE A 384 9.75 -33.04 -8.37
CA ILE A 384 9.58 -33.42 -9.76
C ILE A 384 9.83 -34.92 -9.85
N GLY A 385 8.74 -35.69 -9.85
CA GLY A 385 8.81 -37.14 -9.93
C GLY A 385 7.44 -37.81 -9.76
N PRO A 386 7.40 -39.15 -9.82
CA PRO A 386 6.16 -39.93 -9.84
C PRO A 386 5.48 -40.13 -8.47
N ASP A 387 6.10 -39.67 -7.38
CA ASP A 387 5.59 -39.76 -6.00
C ASP A 387 6.13 -38.61 -5.13
N GLY A 388 5.90 -38.64 -3.81
CA GLY A 388 6.29 -37.59 -2.86
C GLY A 388 7.27 -38.00 -1.77
N THR A 389 8.35 -38.70 -2.12
CA THR A 389 9.32 -39.20 -1.12
C THR A 389 10.32 -38.12 -0.70
N LEU A 390 10.86 -37.34 -1.64
CA LEU A 390 11.87 -36.32 -1.34
C LEU A 390 11.30 -35.16 -0.54
N THR A 391 10.05 -34.76 -0.79
CA THR A 391 9.35 -33.73 -0.01
C THR A 391 9.14 -34.14 1.45
N ALA A 392 8.95 -35.44 1.72
CA ALA A 392 8.89 -35.94 3.09
C ALA A 392 10.27 -35.90 3.77
N LEU A 393 11.33 -36.33 3.06
CA LEU A 393 12.70 -36.30 3.58
C LEU A 393 13.24 -34.88 3.78
N ALA A 394 12.95 -33.98 2.83
CA ALA A 394 13.40 -32.60 2.87
C ALA A 394 12.81 -31.85 4.06
N ARG A 395 11.54 -32.12 4.42
CA ARG A 395 10.92 -31.54 5.62
C ARG A 395 11.71 -31.84 6.89
N ASP A 396 12.24 -33.05 7.02
CA ASP A 396 13.04 -33.47 8.19
C ASP A 396 14.45 -32.85 8.22
N CYS A 397 14.86 -32.12 7.16
CA CYS A 397 16.19 -31.53 7.02
C CYS A 397 16.23 -30.01 7.25
N VAL A 398 15.07 -29.34 7.29
CA VAL A 398 14.98 -27.89 7.53
C VAL A 398 14.65 -27.66 9.02
N PRO A 399 15.28 -26.70 9.73
CA PRO A 399 15.09 -26.58 11.18
C PRO A 399 13.67 -26.14 11.55
N ASP A 400 13.22 -26.47 12.76
CA ASP A 400 11.83 -26.24 13.22
C ASP A 400 11.39 -24.75 13.20
N ASP A 401 12.32 -23.79 13.18
CA ASP A 401 12.02 -22.36 13.02
C ASP A 401 11.60 -21.97 11.58
N THR A 402 11.71 -22.91 10.65
CA THR A 402 11.24 -22.82 9.25
C THR A 402 9.96 -23.60 8.98
N ASP A 403 9.13 -23.82 10.01
CA ASP A 403 7.80 -24.48 9.94
C ASP A 403 6.86 -23.94 8.83
N ASP A 404 7.23 -22.81 8.21
CA ASP A 404 6.57 -22.18 7.08
C ASP A 404 7.10 -22.56 5.67
N ALA A 405 8.03 -23.51 5.53
CA ALA A 405 8.45 -23.95 4.19
C ALA A 405 7.38 -24.83 3.50
N LEU A 406 7.12 -24.55 2.21
CA LEU A 406 6.20 -25.29 1.37
C LEU A 406 6.91 -26.51 0.77
N PHE A 407 6.37 -27.72 1.00
CA PHE A 407 6.83 -28.97 0.38
C PHE A 407 5.71 -29.62 -0.42
N VAL A 408 5.83 -29.64 -1.75
CA VAL A 408 4.77 -30.10 -2.65
C VAL A 408 5.31 -31.13 -3.65
N PRO A 409 4.86 -32.38 -3.59
CA PRO A 409 5.10 -33.32 -4.68
C PRO A 409 4.11 -33.11 -5.81
N LEU A 410 4.58 -33.19 -7.05
CA LEU A 410 3.72 -33.08 -8.23
C LEU A 410 2.77 -34.25 -8.37
N LEU A 411 3.27 -35.47 -8.17
CA LEU A 411 2.49 -36.70 -8.27
C LEU A 411 2.45 -37.43 -6.93
N ARG A 412 1.37 -38.18 -6.73
CA ARG A 412 1.21 -39.14 -5.64
C ARG A 412 0.48 -40.36 -6.16
N LYS A 413 0.86 -41.54 -5.65
CA LYS A 413 0.28 -42.81 -6.08
C LYS A 413 -1.24 -42.96 -5.87
N ASP A 414 -1.80 -42.27 -4.87
CA ASP A 414 -3.20 -42.45 -4.43
C ASP A 414 -4.16 -41.41 -5.04
N VAL A 415 -3.69 -40.57 -5.96
CA VAL A 415 -4.47 -39.49 -6.61
C VAL A 415 -4.23 -39.59 -8.12
N SER A 416 -5.26 -39.32 -8.94
CA SER A 416 -5.07 -39.22 -10.39
C SER A 416 -4.03 -38.15 -10.73
N GLU A 417 -3.26 -38.37 -11.79
CA GLU A 417 -2.07 -37.55 -12.09
C GLU A 417 -2.48 -36.13 -12.47
N HIS A 418 -3.58 -36.00 -13.22
CA HIS A 418 -4.16 -34.70 -13.55
C HIS A 418 -4.52 -33.91 -12.29
N MET A 419 -5.23 -34.53 -11.33
CA MET A 419 -5.60 -33.87 -10.08
C MET A 419 -4.40 -33.57 -9.18
N ALA A 420 -3.39 -34.44 -9.18
CA ALA A 420 -2.18 -34.24 -8.39
C ALA A 420 -1.42 -32.99 -8.87
N VAL A 421 -1.23 -32.84 -10.19
CA VAL A 421 -0.57 -31.66 -10.78
C VAL A 421 -1.37 -30.39 -10.50
N LEU A 422 -2.68 -30.38 -10.76
CA LEU A 422 -3.51 -29.20 -10.49
C LEU A 422 -3.50 -28.80 -9.01
N ARG A 423 -3.55 -29.79 -8.10
CA ARG A 423 -3.46 -29.53 -6.65
C ARG A 423 -2.08 -29.02 -6.25
N ALA A 424 -1.02 -29.51 -6.88
CA ALA A 424 0.34 -28.99 -6.66
C ALA A 424 0.46 -27.53 -7.11
N MET A 425 -0.04 -27.19 -8.29
CA MET A 425 -0.07 -25.81 -8.80
C MET A 425 -0.94 -24.90 -7.93
N ALA A 426 -2.10 -25.38 -7.49
CA ALA A 426 -2.95 -24.66 -6.55
C ALA A 426 -2.23 -24.36 -5.22
N ARG A 427 -1.52 -25.35 -4.65
CA ARG A 427 -0.72 -25.17 -3.43
C ARG A 427 0.41 -24.17 -3.62
N PHE A 428 1.13 -24.26 -4.73
CA PHE A 428 2.17 -23.31 -5.08
C PHE A 428 1.61 -21.88 -5.23
N HIS A 429 0.45 -21.74 -5.89
CA HIS A 429 -0.20 -20.45 -6.10
C HIS A 429 -0.71 -19.81 -4.80
N VAL A 430 -1.37 -20.56 -3.92
CA VAL A 430 -1.88 -19.99 -2.66
C VAL A 430 -0.77 -19.58 -1.70
N ASP A 431 0.41 -20.18 -1.84
CA ASP A 431 1.62 -19.83 -1.11
C ASP A 431 2.33 -18.56 -1.64
N GLY A 432 1.88 -18.04 -2.79
CA GLY A 432 2.43 -16.84 -3.42
C GLY A 432 3.22 -17.09 -4.70
N GLY A 433 3.42 -18.35 -5.10
CA GLY A 433 4.02 -18.69 -6.38
C GLY A 433 3.18 -18.21 -7.58
N GLU A 434 3.87 -17.78 -8.64
CA GLU A 434 3.22 -17.39 -9.88
C GLU A 434 2.90 -18.62 -10.74
N VAL A 435 1.66 -18.71 -11.21
CA VAL A 435 1.18 -19.80 -12.07
C VAL A 435 0.38 -19.18 -13.21
N ASP A 436 0.77 -19.49 -14.44
CA ASP A 436 0.04 -19.14 -15.64
C ASP A 436 -1.11 -20.13 -15.88
N TRP A 437 -2.30 -19.76 -15.43
CA TRP A 437 -3.52 -20.55 -15.59
C TRP A 437 -4.08 -20.53 -17.02
N SER A 438 -3.55 -19.68 -17.91
CA SER A 438 -4.04 -19.57 -19.29
C SER A 438 -3.79 -20.84 -20.12
N VAL A 439 -2.83 -21.68 -19.72
CA VAL A 439 -2.56 -22.99 -20.31
C VAL A 439 -3.78 -23.91 -20.23
N LEU A 440 -4.53 -23.85 -19.12
CA LEU A 440 -5.74 -24.66 -18.91
C LEU A 440 -7.01 -23.94 -19.35
N LEU A 441 -7.06 -22.64 -19.13
CA LEU A 441 -8.27 -21.84 -19.32
C LEU A 441 -8.37 -21.26 -20.73
N GLY A 442 -7.30 -21.33 -21.53
CA GLY A 442 -7.17 -20.69 -22.83
C GLY A 442 -6.96 -19.17 -22.75
N SER A 443 -6.38 -18.61 -23.80
CA SER A 443 -6.15 -17.17 -23.96
C SER A 443 -7.21 -16.61 -24.92
N GLY A 444 -8.17 -15.82 -24.42
CA GLY A 444 -9.18 -15.21 -25.28
C GLY A 444 -9.94 -14.06 -24.60
N ASP A 445 -10.34 -13.08 -25.39
CA ASP A 445 -10.96 -11.83 -24.92
C ASP A 445 -12.33 -12.01 -24.24
N GLY A 446 -12.96 -13.19 -24.40
CA GLY A 446 -14.23 -13.55 -23.74
C GLY A 446 -14.20 -13.49 -22.21
N ALA A 447 -13.01 -13.44 -21.58
CA ALA A 447 -12.89 -13.24 -20.14
C ALA A 447 -13.44 -11.88 -19.65
N ARG A 448 -13.31 -10.82 -20.46
CA ARG A 448 -13.79 -9.47 -20.12
C ARG A 448 -15.30 -9.29 -20.28
N ALA A 449 -15.96 -10.20 -20.99
CA ALA A 449 -17.41 -10.18 -21.20
C ALA A 449 -18.21 -10.72 -20.00
N VAL A 450 -17.55 -11.41 -19.06
CA VAL A 450 -18.20 -11.99 -17.88
C VAL A 450 -18.27 -10.94 -16.77
N ASP A 451 -19.47 -10.42 -16.53
CA ASP A 451 -19.72 -9.54 -15.39
C ASP A 451 -19.70 -10.35 -14.08
N LEU A 452 -18.82 -9.93 -13.18
CA LEU A 452 -18.44 -10.60 -11.95
C LEU A 452 -18.56 -9.60 -10.80
N PRO A 453 -18.87 -10.03 -9.57
CA PRO A 453 -19.00 -9.12 -8.45
C PRO A 453 -17.68 -8.37 -8.18
N THR A 454 -17.81 -7.12 -7.74
CA THR A 454 -16.68 -6.28 -7.30
C THR A 454 -16.21 -6.68 -5.91
N TYR A 455 -15.02 -6.19 -5.52
CA TYR A 455 -14.38 -6.52 -4.25
C TYR A 455 -15.26 -6.23 -3.02
N PRO A 456 -15.31 -7.12 -2.01
CA PRO A 456 -16.09 -6.92 -0.80
C PRO A 456 -15.28 -6.13 0.21
N PHE A 457 -15.29 -4.81 0.09
CA PHE A 457 -14.67 -3.94 1.08
C PHE A 457 -15.24 -4.22 2.48
N GLN A 458 -14.34 -4.56 3.41
CA GLN A 458 -14.65 -4.72 4.84
C GLN A 458 -14.74 -3.34 5.46
N ARG A 459 -15.88 -2.69 5.25
CA ARG A 459 -16.08 -1.29 5.60
C ARG A 459 -16.08 -1.13 7.11
N GLN A 460 -15.14 -0.33 7.59
CA GLN A 460 -15.19 0.24 8.93
C GLN A 460 -15.56 1.71 8.81
N ARG A 461 -16.21 2.24 9.85
CA ARG A 461 -16.54 3.67 9.90
C ARG A 461 -15.28 4.45 10.24
N TYR A 462 -14.62 4.98 9.21
CA TYR A 462 -13.55 5.95 9.37
C TYR A 462 -14.17 7.35 9.39
N TRP A 463 -14.48 7.81 10.60
CA TRP A 463 -14.94 9.17 10.85
C TRP A 463 -14.19 9.68 12.08
N PRO A 464 -13.61 10.89 12.07
CA PRO A 464 -13.01 11.44 13.27
C PRO A 464 -14.04 11.39 14.39
N ALA A 465 -13.74 10.64 15.45
CA ALA A 465 -14.47 10.80 16.68
C ALA A 465 -14.09 12.19 17.17
N VAL A 466 -14.91 13.18 16.85
CA VAL A 466 -14.94 14.42 17.60
C VAL A 466 -15.35 13.97 18.99
N THR A 467 -14.37 13.68 19.86
CA THR A 467 -14.59 13.73 21.29
C THR A 467 -14.94 15.17 21.55
N ALA A 468 -16.23 15.48 21.39
CA ALA A 468 -16.85 16.56 22.08
C ALA A 468 -16.66 16.22 23.56
N GLN A 469 -15.51 16.58 24.13
CA GLN A 469 -15.48 17.13 25.47
C GLN A 469 -16.07 18.55 25.38
N GLY A 470 -17.27 18.63 24.81
CA GLY A 470 -18.16 19.76 24.85
C GLY A 470 -19.14 19.46 25.98
N ALA A 471 -19.17 20.38 26.94
CA ALA A 471 -20.08 20.47 28.08
C ALA A 471 -21.26 19.47 28.07
N ALA A 472 -21.36 18.67 29.12
CA ALA A 472 -22.61 17.99 29.46
C ALA A 472 -23.76 19.00 29.34
N PRO A 473 -24.87 18.67 28.66
CA PRO A 473 -26.02 19.55 28.62
C PRO A 473 -26.45 19.83 30.07
N ALA A 474 -26.75 21.09 30.38
CA ALA A 474 -27.15 21.52 31.71
C ALA A 474 -28.43 20.82 32.24
N ASN A 475 -29.13 20.02 31.40
CA ASN A 475 -30.15 19.07 31.84
C ASN A 475 -30.50 18.04 30.73
N PRO A 476 -30.13 16.75 30.86
CA PRO A 476 -30.44 15.72 29.86
C PRO A 476 -31.95 15.46 29.68
N SER A 477 -32.70 15.58 30.78
CA SER A 477 -34.14 15.29 30.84
C SER A 477 -35.03 16.24 30.05
N LEU A 478 -34.60 17.49 29.84
CA LEU A 478 -35.32 18.46 29.01
C LEU A 478 -35.14 18.16 27.50
N SER A 479 -34.01 17.57 27.09
CA SER A 479 -33.74 17.29 25.66
C SER A 479 -34.53 16.10 25.11
N GLU A 480 -34.80 15.07 25.92
CA GLU A 480 -35.63 13.92 25.51
C GLU A 480 -37.12 14.30 25.41
N ALA A 481 -37.61 15.14 26.32
CA ALA A 481 -38.98 15.63 26.29
C ALA A 481 -39.22 16.56 25.08
N ASP A 482 -38.27 17.45 24.77
CA ASP A 482 -38.32 18.30 23.58
C ASP A 482 -38.24 17.47 22.29
N ALA A 483 -37.37 16.46 22.22
CA ALA A 483 -37.26 15.59 21.05
C ALA A 483 -38.55 14.81 20.78
N SER A 484 -39.18 14.29 21.84
CA SER A 484 -40.47 13.59 21.76
C SER A 484 -41.60 14.52 21.26
N PHE A 485 -41.66 15.75 21.76
CA PHE A 485 -42.65 16.74 21.30
C PHE A 485 -42.50 17.04 19.80
N TRP A 486 -41.28 17.31 19.33
CA TRP A 486 -41.05 17.66 17.92
C TRP A 486 -41.29 16.49 16.97
N ALA A 487 -41.01 15.24 17.38
CA ALA A 487 -41.35 14.05 16.61
C ALA A 487 -42.87 13.97 16.35
N VAL A 488 -43.69 14.24 17.37
CA VAL A 488 -45.16 14.23 17.23
C VAL A 488 -45.65 15.38 16.33
N VAL A 489 -45.01 16.55 16.39
CA VAL A 489 -45.33 17.69 15.52
C VAL A 489 -44.97 17.41 14.05
N GLU A 490 -43.83 16.78 13.78
CA GLU A 490 -43.35 16.46 12.42
C GLU A 490 -44.12 15.30 11.78
N GLU A 491 -44.52 14.29 12.56
CA GLU A 491 -45.32 13.14 12.08
C GLU A 491 -46.81 13.48 11.86
N GLY A 492 -47.25 14.67 12.30
CA GLY A 492 -48.63 15.13 12.10
C GLY A 492 -49.67 14.26 12.80
N ALA A 493 -49.34 13.70 13.96
CA ALA A 493 -50.19 12.74 14.66
C ALA A 493 -51.56 13.36 15.02
N PRO A 494 -52.70 12.70 14.70
CA PRO A 494 -54.04 13.21 15.01
C PRO A 494 -54.29 13.38 16.52
N GLU A 495 -53.58 12.62 17.35
CA GLU A 495 -53.67 12.65 18.82
C GLU A 495 -53.08 13.94 19.44
N LEU A 496 -52.33 14.73 18.68
CA LEU A 496 -51.73 15.99 19.15
C LEU A 496 -52.81 17.07 19.41
N ALA A 497 -53.88 17.08 18.62
CA ALA A 497 -55.03 17.97 18.82
C ALA A 497 -55.78 17.66 20.13
N ASP A 498 -55.97 16.36 20.41
CA ASP A 498 -56.60 15.88 21.64
C ASP A 498 -55.72 16.15 22.88
N THR A 499 -54.41 15.98 22.75
CA THR A 499 -53.43 16.23 23.84
C THR A 499 -53.34 17.71 24.20
N LEU A 500 -53.43 18.60 23.21
CA LEU A 500 -53.39 20.06 23.41
C LEU A 500 -54.78 20.69 23.64
N GLY A 501 -55.86 19.89 23.54
CA GLY A 501 -57.23 20.35 23.76
C GLY A 501 -57.75 21.34 22.72
N VAL A 502 -57.27 21.26 21.48
CA VAL A 502 -57.65 22.17 20.37
C VAL A 502 -58.32 21.42 19.22
N SER A 503 -59.09 22.11 18.38
CA SER A 503 -59.75 21.47 17.24
C SER A 503 -58.73 21.05 16.17
N GLN A 504 -59.04 19.96 15.45
CA GLN A 504 -58.21 19.47 14.33
C GLN A 504 -57.99 20.54 13.25
N GLU A 505 -59.00 21.38 13.01
CA GLU A 505 -58.96 22.48 12.05
C GLU A 505 -57.95 23.57 12.45
N ALA A 506 -57.90 23.92 13.74
CA ALA A 506 -56.91 24.87 14.26
C ALA A 506 -55.49 24.28 14.24
N MET A 507 -55.35 22.98 14.53
CA MET A 507 -54.06 22.29 14.47
C MET A 507 -53.49 22.25 13.05
N ASN A 508 -54.32 21.90 12.06
CA ASN A 508 -53.91 21.86 10.64
C ASN A 508 -53.44 23.23 10.11
N ALA A 509 -53.93 24.34 10.68
CA ALA A 509 -53.49 25.69 10.30
C ALA A 509 -52.13 26.07 10.90
N VAL A 510 -51.77 25.55 12.07
CA VAL A 510 -50.57 25.94 12.83
C VAL A 510 -49.40 24.96 12.64
N LEU A 511 -49.68 23.68 12.38
CA LEU A 511 -48.67 22.63 12.19
C LEU A 511 -47.61 23.00 11.13
N PRO A 512 -47.97 23.55 9.95
CA PRO A 512 -46.97 23.96 8.96
C PRO A 512 -46.07 25.09 9.47
N ALA A 513 -46.59 26.02 10.28
CA ALA A 513 -45.81 27.12 10.84
C ALA A 513 -44.86 26.65 11.95
N LEU A 514 -45.28 25.69 12.79
CA LEU A 514 -44.42 25.07 13.80
C LEU A 514 -43.33 24.21 13.16
N THR A 515 -43.67 23.47 12.10
CA THR A 515 -42.70 22.69 11.32
C THR A 515 -41.68 23.60 10.65
N ALA A 516 -42.13 24.72 10.06
CA ALA A 516 -41.25 25.72 9.47
C ALA A 516 -40.34 26.38 10.53
N LEU A 517 -40.87 26.71 11.71
CA LEU A 517 -40.09 27.26 12.82
C LEU A 517 -39.05 26.25 13.33
N ARG A 518 -39.42 24.98 13.47
CA ARG A 518 -38.51 23.90 13.89
C ARG A 518 -37.41 23.71 12.86
N ARG A 519 -37.77 23.68 11.58
CA ARG A 519 -36.81 23.61 10.49
C ARG A 519 -35.84 24.79 10.50
N GLU A 520 -36.34 26.02 10.66
CA GLU A 520 -35.49 27.22 10.80
C GLU A 520 -34.57 27.13 12.03
N GLN A 521 -35.06 26.61 13.15
CA GLN A 521 -34.26 26.40 14.37
C GLN A 521 -33.19 25.31 14.19
N LEU A 522 -33.52 24.20 13.52
CA LEU A 522 -32.58 23.13 13.24
C LEU A 522 -31.51 23.58 12.24
N GLU A 523 -31.92 24.23 11.15
CA GLU A 523 -31.01 24.84 10.16
C GLU A 523 -30.11 25.88 10.84
N ARG A 524 -30.65 26.71 11.74
CA ARG A 524 -29.85 27.67 12.49
C ARG A 524 -28.91 27.00 13.49
N ALA A 525 -29.36 26.01 14.25
CA ALA A 525 -28.53 25.27 15.20
C ALA A 525 -27.41 24.50 14.49
N GLU A 526 -27.69 23.97 13.31
CA GLU A 526 -26.71 23.32 12.43
C GLU A 526 -25.65 24.32 11.97
N VAL A 527 -26.07 25.48 11.44
CA VAL A 527 -25.16 26.56 11.01
C VAL A 527 -24.38 27.16 12.18
N GLU A 528 -25.00 27.36 13.35
CA GLU A 528 -24.34 27.81 14.58
C GLU A 528 -23.32 26.77 15.07
N GLY A 529 -23.61 25.47 14.85
CA GLY A 529 -22.68 24.37 15.08
C GLY A 529 -21.46 24.36 14.14
N TRP A 530 -21.50 25.09 13.02
CA TRP A 530 -20.37 25.25 12.10
C TRP A 530 -19.41 26.38 12.50
N CYS A 531 -19.68 27.09 13.60
CA CYS A 531 -18.80 28.13 14.09
C CYS A 531 -17.64 27.52 14.89
N TYR A 532 -16.41 27.87 14.51
CA TYR A 532 -15.19 27.44 15.19
C TYR A 532 -14.34 28.64 15.57
N ARG A 533 -13.57 28.50 16.65
CA ARG A 533 -12.55 29.47 17.07
C ARG A 533 -11.20 28.79 17.20
N VAL A 534 -10.16 29.58 16.98
CA VAL A 534 -8.80 29.18 17.32
C VAL A 534 -8.59 29.41 18.81
N ASP A 535 -8.19 28.36 19.53
CA ASP A 535 -7.77 28.42 20.92
C ASP A 535 -6.32 27.93 21.05
N TRP A 536 -5.70 28.27 22.17
CA TRP A 536 -4.33 27.92 22.51
C TRP A 536 -4.33 27.07 23.77
N GLU A 537 -3.94 25.81 23.63
CA GLU A 537 -4.00 24.81 24.69
C GLU A 537 -2.59 24.54 25.23
N PRO A 538 -2.38 24.57 26.56
CA PRO A 538 -1.07 24.25 27.13
C PRO A 538 -0.69 22.80 26.82
N VAL A 539 0.54 22.59 26.33
CA VAL A 539 1.10 21.28 26.04
C VAL A 539 2.34 21.03 26.89
N LEU A 540 2.47 19.81 27.39
CA LEU A 540 3.64 19.36 28.14
C LEU A 540 4.61 18.69 27.17
N LEU A 541 5.74 19.35 26.92
CA LEU A 541 6.82 18.79 26.12
C LEU A 541 7.89 18.19 27.06
N PRO A 542 8.48 17.04 26.73
CA PRO A 542 9.55 16.47 27.54
C PRO A 542 10.78 17.38 27.59
N ASP A 543 11.49 17.38 28.72
CA ASP A 543 12.64 18.24 28.97
C ASP A 543 13.96 17.59 28.47
N GLU A 544 14.01 17.28 27.17
CA GLU A 544 15.22 16.76 26.52
C GLU A 544 16.10 17.92 26.03
N LYS A 545 16.94 18.42 26.94
CA LYS A 545 17.95 19.43 26.68
C LYS A 545 19.34 18.86 26.99
N PRO A 546 20.38 19.18 26.18
CA PRO A 546 20.34 20.03 24.99
C PRO A 546 19.75 19.35 23.75
N VAL A 547 19.28 20.16 22.78
CA VAL A 547 18.88 19.70 21.45
C VAL A 547 20.09 19.09 20.74
N ALA A 548 19.93 17.87 20.21
CA ALA A 548 21.00 17.15 19.53
C ALA A 548 21.10 17.53 18.03
N GLY A 549 22.28 17.30 17.45
CA GLY A 549 22.56 17.52 16.03
C GLY A 549 23.01 18.95 15.69
N ARG A 550 23.40 19.13 14.43
CA ARG A 550 23.76 20.43 13.85
C ARG A 550 22.49 21.18 13.44
N TRP A 551 22.35 22.45 13.82
CA TRP A 551 21.17 23.27 13.52
C TRP A 551 21.60 24.56 12.84
N LEU A 552 20.86 25.00 11.82
CA LEU A 552 21.11 26.28 11.15
C LEU A 552 20.12 27.33 11.65
N LEU A 553 20.58 28.52 12.03
CA LEU A 553 19.74 29.68 12.34
C LEU A 553 19.94 30.75 11.28
N LEU A 554 18.88 31.06 10.52
CA LEU A 554 18.91 32.07 9.47
C LEU A 554 18.48 33.43 10.03
N GLN A 555 19.31 34.45 9.84
CA GLN A 555 19.10 35.80 10.38
C GLN A 555 19.49 36.91 9.39
N MET A 556 18.95 38.10 9.60
CA MET A 556 19.33 39.32 8.86
C MET A 556 20.72 39.83 9.29
N PRO A 557 21.43 40.58 8.43
CA PRO A 557 22.65 41.30 8.83
C PRO A 557 22.41 42.22 10.02
N ASP A 558 23.39 42.32 10.92
CA ASP A 558 23.38 43.17 12.13
C ASP A 558 22.29 42.83 13.18
N ASP A 559 21.49 41.78 12.97
CA ASP A 559 20.51 41.27 13.93
C ASP A 559 21.03 39.99 14.61
N VAL A 560 20.74 39.84 15.90
CA VAL A 560 21.08 38.65 16.69
C VAL A 560 19.81 38.17 17.42
N PRO A 561 18.82 37.66 16.67
CA PRO A 561 17.59 37.17 17.26
C PRO A 561 17.88 35.94 18.14
N LEU A 562 17.06 35.73 19.17
CA LEU A 562 17.17 34.57 20.07
C LEU A 562 18.55 34.42 20.72
N ALA A 563 19.19 35.53 21.10
CA ALA A 563 20.50 35.53 21.75
C ALA A 563 20.49 34.63 23.01
N GLY A 564 21.39 33.64 23.07
CA GLY A 564 21.50 32.69 24.17
C GLY A 564 20.87 31.31 23.89
N LEU A 565 20.24 31.11 22.73
CA LEU A 565 19.72 29.80 22.31
C LEU A 565 20.82 28.73 22.22
N GLU A 566 22.07 29.13 21.97
CA GLU A 566 23.26 28.26 21.91
C GLU A 566 23.48 27.47 23.20
N ARG A 567 22.97 27.97 24.34
CA ARG A 567 22.99 27.24 25.62
C ARG A 567 22.16 25.96 25.57
N PHE A 568 21.10 25.94 24.79
CA PHE A 568 20.15 24.84 24.67
C PHE A 568 20.34 24.04 23.38
N VAL A 569 20.94 24.66 22.35
CA VAL A 569 21.27 24.03 21.06
C VAL A 569 22.78 24.19 20.81
N PRO A 570 23.63 23.32 21.37
CA PRO A 570 25.09 23.46 21.29
C PRO A 570 25.64 23.40 19.85
N GLY A 571 24.93 22.71 18.95
CA GLY A 571 25.27 22.60 17.52
C GLY A 571 24.68 23.71 16.64
N LEU A 572 24.21 24.82 17.21
CA LEU A 572 23.60 25.92 16.48
C LEU A 572 24.65 26.74 15.72
N GLU A 573 24.49 26.84 14.41
CA GLU A 573 25.28 27.65 13.50
C GLU A 573 24.42 28.80 12.96
N ARG A 574 24.86 30.05 13.14
CA ARG A 574 24.15 31.23 12.66
C ARG A 574 24.62 31.60 11.26
N LEU A 575 23.69 31.66 10.31
CA LEU A 575 23.93 32.08 8.94
C LEU A 575 23.26 33.43 8.69
N THR A 576 24.07 34.39 8.25
CA THR A 576 23.58 35.72 7.86
C THR A 576 23.14 35.68 6.40
N CYS A 577 21.91 36.10 6.13
CA CYS A 577 21.32 36.12 4.80
C CYS A 577 21.38 37.52 4.17
N ASP A 578 22.35 37.76 3.29
CA ASP A 578 22.50 39.02 2.56
C ASP A 578 21.53 39.16 1.37
N ALA A 579 21.04 38.02 0.85
CA ALA A 579 20.09 37.95 -0.26
C ALA A 579 18.92 37.05 0.14
N LEU A 580 17.70 37.59 0.03
CA LEU A 580 16.45 36.94 0.47
C LEU A 580 15.64 36.37 -0.71
N ASP A 581 16.15 36.48 -1.93
CA ASP A 581 15.54 35.85 -3.10
C ASP A 581 15.84 34.35 -3.14
N ARG A 582 14.97 33.56 -3.80
CA ARG A 582 15.08 32.09 -3.94
C ARG A 582 16.51 31.65 -4.31
N LYS A 583 17.14 32.33 -5.28
CA LYS A 583 18.50 32.00 -5.75
C LYS A 583 19.60 32.37 -4.76
N GLY A 584 19.44 33.44 -4.00
CA GLY A 584 20.37 33.84 -2.95
C GLY A 584 20.34 32.83 -1.80
N LEU A 585 19.14 32.53 -1.31
CA LEU A 585 18.91 31.57 -0.24
C LEU A 585 19.33 30.15 -0.62
N ALA A 586 19.03 29.69 -1.85
CA ALA A 586 19.41 28.35 -2.30
C ALA A 586 20.93 28.17 -2.30
N ARG A 587 21.70 29.13 -2.82
CA ARG A 587 23.17 29.08 -2.80
C ARG A 587 23.75 29.06 -1.38
N LEU A 588 23.15 29.82 -0.46
CA LEU A 588 23.58 29.82 0.95
C LEU A 588 23.31 28.46 1.59
N LEU A 589 22.13 27.88 1.35
CA LEU A 589 21.73 26.59 1.89
C LEU A 589 22.54 25.44 1.28
N GLU A 590 22.78 25.43 -0.03
CA GLU A 590 23.64 24.46 -0.72
C GLU A 590 25.02 24.39 -0.07
N GLN A 591 25.65 25.55 0.18
CA GLN A 591 26.95 25.64 0.86
C GLN A 591 26.88 25.17 2.31
N ALA A 592 25.80 25.50 3.02
CA ALA A 592 25.64 25.14 4.42
C ALA A 592 25.35 23.65 4.62
N VAL A 593 24.69 22.99 3.67
CA VAL A 593 24.34 21.56 3.73
C VAL A 593 25.45 20.67 3.12
N GLU A 594 26.40 21.26 2.38
CA GLU A 594 27.55 20.54 1.82
C GLU A 594 28.42 19.90 2.92
N GLY A 595 28.32 18.57 3.07
CA GLY A 595 29.19 17.75 3.92
C GLY A 595 28.48 17.07 5.10
N GLU A 596 27.54 17.75 5.77
CA GLU A 596 26.75 17.21 6.88
C GLU A 596 25.37 17.85 6.90
N GLU A 597 24.32 17.05 6.73
CA GLU A 597 22.94 17.54 6.73
C GLU A 597 22.51 18.01 8.14
N PRO A 598 21.95 19.23 8.28
CA PRO A 598 21.51 19.72 9.57
C PRO A 598 20.27 18.96 10.06
N ALA A 599 20.18 18.76 11.38
CA ALA A 599 19.00 18.20 12.04
C ALA A 599 17.76 19.10 11.93
N GLY A 600 17.93 20.39 11.64
CA GLY A 600 16.85 21.33 11.38
C GLY A 600 17.34 22.73 11.05
N VAL A 601 16.44 23.52 10.47
CA VAL A 601 16.67 24.93 10.10
C VAL A 601 15.69 25.80 10.85
N LEU A 602 16.18 26.82 11.57
CA LEU A 602 15.39 27.80 12.28
C LEU A 602 15.48 29.16 11.58
N SER A 603 14.37 29.67 11.07
CA SER A 603 14.31 30.94 10.35
C SER A 603 13.78 32.06 11.22
N CYS A 604 14.58 33.13 11.32
CA CYS A 604 14.18 34.43 11.87
C CYS A 604 13.99 35.49 10.79
N LEU A 605 13.99 35.11 9.50
CA LEU A 605 13.91 36.04 8.36
C LEU A 605 12.53 36.69 8.18
N SER A 606 11.50 36.15 8.86
CA SER A 606 10.15 36.71 8.94
C SER A 606 10.03 37.81 10.00
N LEU A 607 11.01 37.97 10.90
CA LEU A 607 10.92 38.96 11.98
C LEU A 607 11.01 40.40 11.43
N PRO A 608 10.30 41.36 12.04
CA PRO A 608 10.33 42.74 11.60
C PRO A 608 11.73 43.34 11.76
N SER A 609 12.22 43.97 10.70
CA SER A 609 13.46 44.77 10.73
C SER A 609 13.07 46.23 10.94
N LEU A 610 13.82 46.97 11.77
CA LEU A 610 13.61 48.40 12.01
C LEU A 610 13.85 49.18 10.69
N GLY A 611 12.79 49.49 9.94
CA GLY A 611 12.86 50.26 8.70
C GLY A 611 11.59 51.07 8.43
N ASP A 612 11.71 52.12 7.61
CA ASP A 612 10.68 53.14 7.31
C ASP A 612 9.47 52.64 6.46
N GLY A 613 9.21 51.32 6.42
CA GLY A 613 8.11 50.72 5.67
C GLY A 613 6.78 50.76 6.44
N GLY A 614 5.65 50.88 5.74
CA GLY A 614 4.33 50.73 6.36
C GLY A 614 4.00 49.25 6.67
N PRO A 615 3.04 48.96 7.59
CA PRO A 615 2.71 47.60 8.02
C PRO A 615 2.38 46.62 6.87
N ALA A 616 1.78 47.13 5.78
CA ALA A 616 1.49 46.34 4.58
C ALA A 616 2.76 45.87 3.85
N SER A 617 3.78 46.74 3.74
CA SER A 617 5.04 46.39 3.07
C SER A 617 5.89 45.42 3.90
N GLU A 618 5.82 45.50 5.22
CA GLU A 618 6.53 44.57 6.11
C GLU A 618 5.94 43.16 6.06
N ALA A 619 4.61 43.08 6.04
CA ALA A 619 3.87 41.82 5.96
C ALA A 619 4.10 41.08 4.63
N GLY A 620 4.12 41.79 3.49
CA GLY A 620 4.39 41.19 2.18
C GLY A 620 5.77 40.56 2.13
N ARG A 621 6.78 41.34 2.53
CA ARG A 621 8.17 40.87 2.63
C ARG A 621 8.33 39.65 3.55
N ALA A 622 7.64 39.62 4.68
CA ALA A 622 7.74 38.49 5.61
C ALA A 622 7.16 37.20 4.99
N VAL A 623 6.05 37.29 4.26
CA VAL A 623 5.46 36.15 3.53
C VAL A 623 6.36 35.70 2.38
N GLU A 624 6.87 36.66 1.59
CA GLU A 624 7.80 36.38 0.48
C GLU A 624 9.08 35.69 0.97
N ASN A 625 9.67 36.16 2.07
CA ASN A 625 10.88 35.57 2.64
C ASN A 625 10.68 34.10 3.02
N VAL A 626 9.53 33.78 3.64
CA VAL A 626 9.22 32.40 4.05
C VAL A 626 8.94 31.53 2.82
N MET A 627 8.22 32.05 1.83
CA MET A 627 7.99 31.35 0.57
C MET A 627 9.30 31.06 -0.16
N ALA A 628 10.16 32.07 -0.35
CA ALA A 628 11.46 31.95 -0.99
C ALA A 628 12.36 30.95 -0.26
N LEU A 629 12.28 30.90 1.08
CA LEU A 629 13.04 29.96 1.89
C LEU A 629 12.56 28.50 1.72
N VAL A 630 11.25 28.26 1.69
CA VAL A 630 10.68 26.93 1.43
C VAL A 630 11.07 26.43 0.03
N GLN A 631 11.02 27.32 -0.97
CA GLN A 631 11.48 27.05 -2.34
C GLN A 631 12.99 26.74 -2.37
N ALA A 632 13.79 27.56 -1.69
CA ALA A 632 15.25 27.41 -1.66
C ALA A 632 15.72 26.11 -0.98
N LEU A 633 15.03 25.64 0.06
CA LEU A 633 15.31 24.33 0.67
C LEU A 633 15.03 23.18 -0.31
N GLY A 634 13.96 23.31 -1.10
CA GLY A 634 13.65 22.37 -2.17
C GLY A 634 14.72 22.36 -3.26
N ASP A 635 15.16 23.54 -3.71
CA ASP A 635 16.24 23.69 -4.70
C ASP A 635 17.58 23.09 -4.22
N ALA A 636 17.91 23.29 -2.94
CA ALA A 636 19.12 22.76 -2.32
C ALA A 636 19.06 21.23 -2.04
N GLY A 637 17.90 20.60 -2.22
CA GLY A 637 17.70 19.17 -1.96
C GLY A 637 17.82 18.77 -0.49
N ALA A 638 17.62 19.71 0.44
CA ALA A 638 17.74 19.46 1.87
C ALA A 638 16.42 18.90 2.44
N ALA A 639 16.49 17.79 3.18
CA ALA A 639 15.35 17.20 3.88
C ALA A 639 15.21 17.72 5.33
N ALA A 640 16.04 18.70 5.72
CA ALA A 640 16.03 19.27 7.06
C ALA A 640 14.73 20.03 7.36
N PRO A 641 14.06 19.77 8.50
CA PRO A 641 12.80 20.43 8.85
C PRO A 641 12.99 21.93 9.11
N LEU A 642 12.23 22.76 8.38
CA LEU A 642 12.18 24.21 8.56
C LEU A 642 11.21 24.65 9.66
N TRP A 643 11.73 25.34 10.66
CA TRP A 643 10.97 26.03 11.71
C TRP A 643 11.01 27.54 11.49
N VAL A 644 9.85 28.19 11.47
CA VAL A 644 9.72 29.65 11.27
C VAL A 644 9.30 30.33 12.56
N VAL A 645 10.07 31.35 12.97
CA VAL A 645 9.83 32.12 14.20
C VAL A 645 9.04 33.38 13.89
N THR A 646 8.04 33.68 14.71
CA THR A 646 7.20 34.89 14.59
C THR A 646 7.04 35.62 15.92
N HIS A 647 6.67 36.90 15.84
CA HIS A 647 6.28 37.76 16.97
C HIS A 647 4.84 38.27 16.84
N ALA A 648 3.90 37.42 16.46
CA ALA A 648 2.49 37.77 16.21
C ALA A 648 1.69 38.05 17.48
N GLY A 649 2.18 37.65 18.66
CA GLY A 649 1.47 37.85 19.93
C GLY A 649 0.44 36.76 20.22
N PHE A 650 0.49 35.62 19.54
CA PHE A 650 -0.44 34.51 19.72
C PHE A 650 -0.41 33.91 21.13
N GLY A 651 -1.55 33.47 21.66
CA GLY A 651 -1.59 32.80 22.97
C GLY A 651 -2.99 32.73 23.57
N PRO A 652 -3.12 32.09 24.75
CA PRO A 652 -4.42 31.88 25.39
C PRO A 652 -5.12 33.22 25.65
N GLY A 653 -6.34 33.37 25.12
CA GLY A 653 -7.18 34.54 25.33
C GLY A 653 -6.70 35.84 24.68
N ARG A 654 -5.71 35.79 23.77
CA ARG A 654 -5.19 36.95 23.04
C ARG A 654 -5.45 36.82 21.54
N ALA A 655 -5.93 37.91 20.93
CA ALA A 655 -5.83 38.10 19.50
C ALA A 655 -4.38 38.51 19.15
N PRO A 656 -3.84 38.12 17.98
CA PRO A 656 -2.55 38.62 17.54
C PRO A 656 -2.62 40.15 17.37
N ASP A 657 -1.56 40.84 17.80
CA ASP A 657 -1.41 42.29 17.72
C ASP A 657 -0.53 42.74 16.55
N GLU A 658 0.16 41.80 15.89
CA GLU A 658 1.01 42.05 14.72
C GLU A 658 0.50 41.34 13.46
N PRO A 659 -0.32 42.01 12.61
CA PRO A 659 -0.90 41.42 11.41
C PRO A 659 0.13 40.87 10.41
N ALA A 660 1.29 41.52 10.31
CA ALA A 660 2.39 41.09 9.44
C ALA A 660 2.91 39.70 9.81
N GLN A 661 3.10 39.47 11.11
CA GLN A 661 3.53 38.19 11.65
C GLN A 661 2.42 37.14 11.59
N ALA A 662 1.15 37.55 11.75
CA ALA A 662 0.01 36.65 11.58
C ALA A 662 -0.16 36.17 10.13
N ALA A 663 0.22 36.96 9.13
CA ALA A 663 0.17 36.58 7.71
C ALA A 663 1.15 35.43 7.38
N VAL A 664 2.34 35.42 8.00
CA VAL A 664 3.35 34.36 7.86
C VAL A 664 2.78 32.98 8.24
N TRP A 665 1.93 32.93 9.26
CA TRP A 665 1.28 31.68 9.66
C TRP A 665 0.35 31.12 8.59
N GLY A 666 -0.20 31.98 7.71
CA GLY A 666 -0.99 31.56 6.57
C GLY A 666 -0.18 30.72 5.58
N VAL A 667 0.96 31.26 5.12
CA VAL A 667 1.86 30.55 4.19
C VAL A 667 2.50 29.32 4.84
N GLY A 668 2.86 29.38 6.13
CA GLY A 668 3.44 28.23 6.82
C GLY A 668 2.47 27.04 6.94
N ARG A 669 1.16 27.28 7.11
CA ARG A 669 0.15 26.21 7.08
C ARG A 669 -0.02 25.59 5.69
N VAL A 670 0.20 26.35 4.62
CA VAL A 670 0.21 25.83 3.25
C VAL A 670 1.47 24.99 3.03
N ALA A 671 2.63 25.48 3.47
CA ALA A 671 3.89 24.75 3.39
C ALA A 671 3.86 23.41 4.15
N ALA A 672 3.18 23.34 5.29
CA ALA A 672 2.96 22.09 6.01
C ALA A 672 2.19 21.02 5.21
N LEU A 673 1.30 21.45 4.30
CA LEU A 673 0.51 20.56 3.45
C LEU A 673 1.22 20.20 2.14
N GLU A 674 1.88 21.17 1.51
CA GLU A 674 2.53 20.99 0.21
C GLU A 674 3.96 20.42 0.31
N CYS A 675 4.67 20.71 1.39
CA CYS A 675 6.08 20.37 1.59
C CYS A 675 6.34 19.63 2.93
N PRO A 676 5.56 18.58 3.29
CA PRO A 676 5.63 17.93 4.60
C PRO A 676 6.97 17.23 4.87
N ASP A 677 7.71 16.89 3.82
CA ASP A 677 9.03 16.27 3.87
C ASP A 677 10.13 17.16 4.45
N ARG A 678 9.94 18.49 4.41
CA ARG A 678 10.95 19.49 4.81
C ARG A 678 10.40 20.61 5.70
N TRP A 679 9.19 20.44 6.23
CA TRP A 679 8.54 21.42 7.10
C TRP A 679 8.55 20.97 8.56
N GLY A 680 9.06 21.81 9.46
CA GLY A 680 9.11 21.58 10.90
C GLY A 680 7.96 22.22 11.66
N GLY A 681 7.68 23.51 11.41
CA GLY A 681 6.55 24.20 12.04
C GLY A 681 6.69 25.72 12.19
N LEU A 682 5.69 26.31 12.85
CA LEU A 682 5.57 27.73 13.19
C LEU A 682 5.67 27.89 14.71
N VAL A 683 6.56 28.79 15.17
CA VAL A 683 6.75 29.09 16.59
C VAL A 683 6.61 30.57 16.86
N ASP A 684 5.63 30.94 17.66
CA ASP A 684 5.45 32.32 18.10
C ASP A 684 6.12 32.56 19.46
N VAL A 685 7.05 33.51 19.51
CA VAL A 685 7.80 33.88 20.73
C VAL A 685 7.60 35.36 21.05
N PRO A 686 7.77 35.80 22.32
CA PRO A 686 7.79 37.23 22.61
C PRO A 686 9.00 37.91 21.93
N PRO A 687 8.91 39.21 21.57
CA PRO A 687 9.98 39.92 20.85
C PRO A 687 11.36 39.91 21.53
N HIS A 688 11.38 39.73 22.86
CA HIS A 688 12.60 39.66 23.66
C HIS A 688 12.52 38.42 24.57
N PRO A 689 12.77 37.21 24.05
CA PRO A 689 12.61 35.98 24.82
C PRO A 689 13.69 35.84 25.90
N GLY A 690 13.30 35.46 27.11
CA GLY A 690 14.21 35.16 28.21
C GLY A 690 14.70 33.71 28.18
N PRO A 691 15.52 33.31 29.18
CA PRO A 691 16.05 31.94 29.26
C PRO A 691 14.96 30.86 29.32
N ASP A 692 13.81 31.16 29.91
CA ASP A 692 12.70 30.22 30.03
C ASP A 692 12.00 30.01 28.68
N GLU A 693 11.78 31.07 27.91
CA GLU A 693 11.24 30.98 26.55
C GLU A 693 12.21 30.27 25.61
N LEU A 694 13.50 30.59 25.67
CA LEU A 694 14.53 29.92 24.85
C LEU A 694 14.62 28.42 25.19
N GLY A 695 14.49 28.08 26.48
CA GLY A 695 14.41 26.68 26.92
C GLY A 695 13.18 25.97 26.38
N SER A 696 12.01 26.62 26.41
CA SER A 696 10.76 26.05 25.87
C SER A 696 10.82 25.89 24.35
N LEU A 697 11.39 26.87 23.63
CA LEU A 697 11.65 26.78 22.20
C LEU A 697 12.54 25.58 21.87
N ALA A 698 13.62 25.38 22.62
CA ALA A 698 14.48 24.21 22.44
C ALA A 698 13.71 22.88 22.64
N SER A 699 12.81 22.81 23.63
CA SER A 699 11.96 21.62 23.85
C SER A 699 11.02 21.34 22.68
N VAL A 700 10.50 22.38 22.00
CA VAL A 700 9.70 22.25 20.76
C VAL A 700 10.53 21.62 19.65
N LEU A 701 11.74 22.15 19.42
CA LEU A 701 12.62 21.72 18.35
C LEU A 701 13.07 20.24 18.49
N SER A 702 13.23 19.74 19.72
CA SER A 702 13.63 18.33 19.96
C SER A 702 12.55 17.29 19.63
N HIS A 703 11.26 17.62 19.76
CA HIS A 703 10.18 16.60 19.74
C HIS A 703 9.29 16.65 18.50
N ALA A 704 9.18 17.80 17.85
CA ALA A 704 8.37 18.00 16.63
C ALA A 704 6.95 17.41 16.68
N SER A 705 6.36 17.22 17.87
CA SER A 705 5.02 16.62 18.04
C SER A 705 3.89 17.63 17.79
N GLU A 706 4.21 18.93 17.80
CA GLU A 706 3.30 20.04 17.56
C GLU A 706 3.99 21.00 16.59
N ASP A 707 3.33 21.37 15.49
CA ASP A 707 3.91 22.17 14.39
C ASP A 707 3.45 23.63 14.39
N GLN A 708 2.60 24.02 15.34
CA GLN A 708 1.97 25.32 15.45
C GLN A 708 1.85 25.72 16.92
N VAL A 709 2.91 26.36 17.43
CA VAL A 709 3.07 26.60 18.86
C VAL A 709 3.31 28.07 19.20
N SER A 710 2.90 28.46 20.39
CA SER A 710 3.21 29.74 21.02
C SER A 710 3.92 29.49 22.34
N VAL A 711 5.05 30.14 22.55
CA VAL A 711 5.88 30.03 23.77
C VAL A 711 5.70 31.29 24.61
N ARG A 712 5.32 31.13 25.88
CA ARG A 712 5.17 32.23 26.85
C ARG A 712 5.75 31.80 28.19
N GLY A 713 6.88 32.38 28.61
CA GLY A 713 7.63 31.91 29.77
C GLY A 713 8.07 30.45 29.61
N ALA A 714 7.90 29.67 30.67
CA ALA A 714 8.16 28.23 30.69
C ALA A 714 7.01 27.37 30.12
N ALA A 715 5.97 27.99 29.52
CA ALA A 715 4.81 27.30 28.99
C ALA A 715 4.79 27.34 27.46
N THR A 716 4.44 26.19 26.87
CA THR A 716 4.20 26.03 25.44
C THR A 716 2.71 25.79 25.23
N TYR A 717 2.12 26.50 24.27
CA TYR A 717 0.72 26.38 23.89
C TYR A 717 0.62 25.94 22.44
N ALA A 718 -0.12 24.87 22.18
CA ALA A 718 -0.40 24.43 20.83
C ALA A 718 -1.72 25.01 20.32
N ARG A 719 -1.76 25.32 19.03
CA ARG A 719 -2.95 25.84 18.37
C ARG A 719 -4.01 24.74 18.21
N ARG A 720 -5.27 25.05 18.49
CA ARG A 720 -6.42 24.14 18.34
C ARG A 720 -7.60 24.86 17.68
N LEU A 721 -8.32 24.17 16.80
CA LEU A 721 -9.60 24.64 16.28
C LEU A 721 -10.71 23.99 17.09
N ARG A 722 -11.48 24.79 17.86
CA ARG A 722 -12.53 24.29 18.75
C ARG A 722 -13.91 24.80 18.33
N PRO A 723 -14.97 23.99 18.49
CA PRO A 723 -16.34 24.48 18.29
C PRO A 723 -16.60 25.70 19.16
N ALA A 724 -17.16 26.75 18.56
CA ALA A 724 -17.52 28.00 19.20
C ALA A 724 -18.95 28.37 18.80
N PRO A 725 -19.96 27.62 19.27
CA PRO A 725 -21.34 27.92 18.96
C PRO A 725 -21.66 29.35 19.40
N LEU A 726 -22.35 30.10 18.54
CA LEU A 726 -22.81 31.44 18.89
C LEU A 726 -23.75 31.35 20.11
N PRO A 727 -23.71 32.33 21.04
CA PRO A 727 -24.66 32.33 22.15
C PRO A 727 -26.08 32.31 21.61
N ALA A 728 -26.89 31.34 22.05
CA ALA A 728 -28.30 31.26 21.68
C ALA A 728 -28.96 32.62 22.01
N SER A 729 -29.39 33.33 20.98
CA SER A 729 -30.09 34.59 21.17
C SER A 729 -31.40 34.30 21.92
N ALA A 730 -31.55 34.82 23.14
CA ALA A 730 -32.77 34.65 23.90
C ALA A 730 -33.99 35.11 23.07
N PRO A 731 -35.11 34.37 23.00
CA PRO A 731 -36.23 34.68 22.10
C PRO A 731 -36.99 35.99 22.40
N THR A 732 -36.57 36.80 23.37
CA THR A 732 -37.38 37.90 23.93
C THR A 732 -36.64 39.22 24.20
N ALA A 733 -35.38 39.38 23.77
CA ALA A 733 -34.81 40.73 23.74
C ALA A 733 -35.46 41.52 22.58
N PRO A 734 -36.03 42.72 22.82
CA PRO A 734 -36.54 43.56 21.74
C PRO A 734 -35.45 43.73 20.68
N ARG A 735 -35.83 43.63 19.39
CA ARG A 735 -34.94 43.73 18.22
C ARG A 735 -34.13 45.04 18.14
N ASP A 736 -34.36 45.98 19.05
CA ASP A 736 -33.83 47.35 19.04
C ASP A 736 -32.65 47.61 20.00
N ALA A 737 -32.12 46.61 20.73
CA ALA A 737 -31.22 46.94 21.84
C ALA A 737 -29.69 46.95 21.58
N ASP A 738 -29.14 46.42 20.47
CA ASP A 738 -27.65 46.53 20.29
C ASP A 738 -27.04 46.22 18.89
N ARG A 739 -27.82 46.18 17.80
CA ARG A 739 -27.23 46.00 16.46
C ARG A 739 -27.00 47.37 15.80
N ARG A 740 -25.76 47.86 15.90
CA ARG A 740 -25.24 48.99 15.10
C ARG A 740 -25.20 48.58 13.61
N ILE A 741 -26.34 48.66 12.92
CA ILE A 741 -26.42 48.53 11.46
C ILE A 741 -26.02 49.89 10.86
N PRO A 742 -24.92 49.97 10.10
CA PRO A 742 -24.47 51.23 9.52
C PRO A 742 -25.52 51.79 8.57
N GLN A 743 -25.73 53.09 8.60
CA GLN A 743 -26.60 53.79 7.64
C GLN A 743 -25.92 53.96 6.28
N ARG A 744 -24.59 54.14 6.29
CA ARG A 744 -23.73 54.38 5.13
C ARG A 744 -22.61 53.35 5.11
N LEU A 745 -22.73 52.35 4.24
CA LEU A 745 -21.79 51.24 4.17
C LEU A 745 -20.94 51.28 2.89
N LEU A 746 -19.62 51.24 3.07
CA LEU A 746 -18.67 50.96 1.99
C LEU A 746 -18.52 49.45 1.84
N VAL A 747 -18.74 48.91 0.64
CA VAL A 747 -18.49 47.51 0.30
C VAL A 747 -17.39 47.44 -0.76
N THR A 748 -16.19 47.02 -0.35
CA THR A 748 -15.10 46.78 -1.30
C THR A 748 -15.21 45.40 -1.93
N GLY A 749 -14.83 45.27 -3.20
CA GLY A 749 -15.25 44.10 -3.98
C GLY A 749 -16.77 44.06 -4.17
N GLY A 750 -17.42 45.23 -4.09
CA GLY A 750 -18.88 45.37 -4.02
C GLY A 750 -19.62 44.94 -5.29
N THR A 751 -18.90 44.80 -6.40
CA THR A 751 -19.42 44.25 -7.66
C THR A 751 -19.16 42.74 -7.80
N GLY A 752 -18.44 42.12 -6.86
CA GLY A 752 -18.18 40.68 -6.82
C GLY A 752 -19.29 39.91 -6.09
N ALA A 753 -19.36 38.59 -6.32
CA ALA A 753 -20.46 37.76 -5.80
C ALA A 753 -20.68 37.90 -4.28
N LEU A 754 -19.60 37.88 -3.48
CA LEU A 754 -19.70 38.04 -2.02
C LEU A 754 -20.11 39.46 -1.63
N GLY A 755 -19.46 40.48 -2.20
CA GLY A 755 -19.76 41.89 -1.93
C GLY A 755 -21.23 42.24 -2.20
N VAL A 756 -21.79 41.72 -3.31
CA VAL A 756 -23.22 41.89 -3.64
C VAL A 756 -24.13 41.29 -2.56
N ARG A 757 -23.83 40.08 -2.08
CA ARG A 757 -24.65 39.42 -1.04
C ARG A 757 -24.56 40.14 0.29
N VAL A 758 -23.39 40.67 0.64
CA VAL A 758 -23.20 41.48 1.84
C VAL A 758 -23.99 42.79 1.73
N ALA A 759 -23.91 43.47 0.59
CA ALA A 759 -24.69 44.68 0.34
C ALA A 759 -26.21 44.42 0.44
N GLU A 760 -26.71 43.31 -0.13
CA GLU A 760 -28.12 42.90 -0.01
C GLU A 760 -28.52 42.62 1.46
N TRP A 761 -27.64 41.96 2.21
CA TRP A 761 -27.87 41.61 3.61
C TRP A 761 -28.00 42.84 4.51
N PHE A 762 -27.19 43.87 4.26
CA PHE A 762 -27.23 45.15 4.99
C PHE A 762 -28.39 46.03 4.54
N ALA A 763 -28.66 46.12 3.22
CA ALA A 763 -29.81 46.85 2.69
C ALA A 763 -31.13 46.35 3.30
N GLY A 764 -31.33 45.02 3.32
CA GLY A 764 -32.52 44.40 3.91
C GLY A 764 -32.65 44.56 5.43
N ARG A 765 -31.66 45.16 6.11
CA ARG A 765 -31.64 45.44 7.56
C ARG A 765 -31.58 46.92 7.91
N GLY A 766 -31.75 47.82 6.93
CA GLY A 766 -31.89 49.25 7.17
C GLY A 766 -30.67 50.11 6.85
N THR A 767 -29.67 49.56 6.15
CA THR A 767 -28.62 50.38 5.52
C THR A 767 -29.21 51.10 4.30
N THR A 768 -29.27 52.43 4.35
CA THR A 768 -29.94 53.26 3.33
C THR A 768 -29.00 53.78 2.25
N GLN A 769 -27.70 53.89 2.53
CA GLN A 769 -26.69 54.37 1.59
C GLN A 769 -25.57 53.34 1.41
N LEU A 770 -25.32 52.95 0.16
CA LEU A 770 -24.32 51.95 -0.22
C LEU A 770 -23.31 52.54 -1.20
N VAL A 771 -22.03 52.35 -0.91
CA VAL A 771 -20.92 52.64 -1.82
C VAL A 771 -20.26 51.32 -2.18
N LEU A 772 -20.43 50.87 -3.42
CA LEU A 772 -19.82 49.66 -3.93
C LEU A 772 -18.55 50.04 -4.68
N THR A 773 -17.40 49.48 -4.30
CA THR A 773 -16.15 49.74 -5.02
C THR A 773 -15.52 48.47 -5.60
N SER A 774 -14.98 48.60 -6.80
CA SER A 774 -14.10 47.63 -7.46
C SER A 774 -13.23 48.34 -8.50
N ARG A 775 -12.18 47.69 -9.01
CA ARG A 775 -11.31 48.27 -10.06
C ARG A 775 -12.09 48.66 -11.33
N SER A 776 -13.08 47.87 -11.71
CA SER A 776 -13.92 48.12 -12.89
C SER A 776 -15.05 49.11 -12.62
N GLY A 777 -15.36 49.41 -11.36
CA GLY A 777 -16.37 50.39 -10.97
C GLY A 777 -17.71 50.21 -11.71
N PRO A 778 -18.30 51.28 -12.28
CA PRO A 778 -19.55 51.22 -13.05
C PRO A 778 -19.49 50.30 -14.28
N ASP A 779 -18.30 50.05 -14.83
CA ASP A 779 -18.10 49.22 -16.02
C ASP A 779 -18.06 47.72 -15.69
N ALA A 780 -18.19 47.34 -14.41
CA ALA A 780 -18.26 45.94 -14.03
C ALA A 780 -19.55 45.27 -14.58
N PRO A 781 -19.48 44.02 -15.09
CA PRO A 781 -20.66 43.32 -15.60
C PRO A 781 -21.76 43.16 -14.54
N GLY A 782 -23.03 43.37 -14.93
CA GLY A 782 -24.20 43.13 -14.05
C GLY A 782 -24.42 44.18 -12.95
N VAL A 783 -23.71 45.31 -12.98
CA VAL A 783 -23.88 46.40 -12.01
C VAL A 783 -25.30 46.98 -12.01
N ALA A 784 -25.90 47.19 -13.19
CA ALA A 784 -27.24 47.78 -13.29
C ALA A 784 -28.31 46.93 -12.56
N ASP A 785 -28.27 45.61 -12.75
CA ASP A 785 -29.19 44.67 -12.09
C ASP A 785 -28.93 44.61 -10.58
N THR A 786 -27.66 44.69 -10.17
CA THR A 786 -27.27 44.72 -8.76
C THR A 786 -27.80 45.99 -8.07
N VAL A 787 -27.64 47.16 -8.69
CA VAL A 787 -28.19 48.43 -8.17
C VAL A 787 -29.71 48.35 -8.06
N ALA A 788 -30.40 47.78 -9.06
CA ALA A 788 -31.85 47.60 -9.01
C ALA A 788 -32.29 46.69 -7.86
N ARG A 789 -31.59 45.57 -7.62
CA ARG A 789 -31.87 44.66 -6.49
C ARG A 789 -31.64 45.31 -5.14
N LEU A 790 -30.55 46.08 -4.97
CA LEU A 790 -30.25 46.76 -3.72
C LEU A 790 -31.29 47.84 -3.38
N ARG A 791 -31.77 48.58 -4.40
CA ARG A 791 -32.89 49.52 -4.22
C ARG A 791 -34.18 48.81 -3.84
N ALA A 792 -34.47 47.67 -4.48
CA ALA A 792 -35.63 46.85 -4.11
C ALA A 792 -35.52 46.26 -2.69
N ALA A 793 -34.29 46.03 -2.20
CA ALA A 793 -34.01 45.54 -0.85
C ALA A 793 -34.04 46.63 0.23
N GLY A 794 -34.18 47.92 -0.13
CA GLY A 794 -34.34 49.03 0.82
C GLY A 794 -33.26 50.11 0.79
N ALA A 795 -32.26 50.02 -0.10
CA ALA A 795 -31.25 51.08 -0.23
C ALA A 795 -31.81 52.29 -1.00
N GLU A 796 -31.73 53.49 -0.42
CA GLU A 796 -32.17 54.75 -1.05
C GLU A 796 -31.13 55.28 -2.04
N ARG A 797 -29.84 55.18 -1.69
CA ARG A 797 -28.72 55.62 -2.52
C ARG A 797 -27.72 54.49 -2.70
N VAL A 798 -27.40 54.17 -3.95
CA VAL A 798 -26.37 53.18 -4.31
C VAL A 798 -25.42 53.82 -5.31
N GLU A 799 -24.16 53.91 -4.94
CA GLU A 799 -23.08 54.45 -5.78
C GLU A 799 -22.08 53.36 -6.09
N VAL A 800 -21.60 53.32 -7.32
CA VAL A 800 -20.56 52.38 -7.75
C VAL A 800 -19.36 53.19 -8.19
N VAL A 801 -18.23 53.00 -7.52
CA VAL A 801 -17.02 53.80 -7.70
C VAL A 801 -15.88 52.90 -8.14
N ALA A 802 -15.11 53.34 -9.14
CA ALA A 802 -13.88 52.68 -9.52
C ALA A 802 -12.79 53.03 -8.51
N CYS A 803 -12.27 52.04 -7.78
CA CYS A 803 -11.11 52.21 -6.92
C CYS A 803 -10.38 50.88 -6.74
N ASP A 804 -9.05 50.94 -6.85
CA ASP A 804 -8.18 49.86 -6.42
C ASP A 804 -7.90 50.00 -4.93
N VAL A 805 -8.37 49.03 -4.15
CA VAL A 805 -8.21 49.03 -2.69
C VAL A 805 -6.79 48.66 -2.26
N ALA A 806 -5.96 48.15 -3.17
CA ALA A 806 -4.53 47.97 -2.94
C ALA A 806 -3.74 49.28 -3.08
N ASP A 807 -4.36 50.37 -3.52
CA ASP A 807 -3.75 51.70 -3.62
C ASP A 807 -4.25 52.62 -2.49
N ARG A 808 -3.40 52.86 -1.51
CA ARG A 808 -3.73 53.70 -0.34
C ARG A 808 -4.20 55.10 -0.72
N LEU A 809 -3.68 55.71 -1.79
CA LEU A 809 -4.09 57.05 -2.23
C LEU A 809 -5.50 57.03 -2.82
N GLN A 810 -5.85 55.98 -3.58
CA GLN A 810 -7.21 55.80 -4.09
C GLN A 810 -8.21 55.52 -2.97
N VAL A 811 -7.84 54.72 -1.96
CA VAL A 811 -8.68 54.47 -0.78
C VAL A 811 -8.92 55.76 0.00
N ALA A 812 -7.89 56.58 0.20
CA ALA A 812 -8.04 57.88 0.85
C ALA A 812 -8.99 58.82 0.08
N ALA A 813 -8.85 58.91 -1.25
CA ALA A 813 -9.73 59.71 -2.08
C ALA A 813 -11.19 59.20 -2.07
N LEU A 814 -11.38 57.88 -2.05
CA LEU A 814 -12.70 57.25 -1.95
C LEU A 814 -13.39 57.61 -0.62
N LEU A 815 -12.66 57.49 0.50
CA LEU A 815 -13.20 57.77 1.83
C LEU A 815 -13.49 59.27 2.05
N ASP A 816 -12.69 60.16 1.46
CA ASP A 816 -12.93 61.61 1.50
C ASP A 816 -14.19 62.00 0.69
N ALA A 817 -14.36 61.43 -0.49
CA ALA A 817 -15.53 61.67 -1.34
C ALA A 817 -16.83 61.04 -0.81
N HIS A 818 -16.72 59.91 -0.08
CA HIS A 818 -17.85 59.15 0.41
C HIS A 818 -17.70 58.79 1.90
N PRO A 819 -18.05 59.72 2.81
CA PRO A 819 -18.00 59.46 4.26
C PRO A 819 -18.98 58.35 4.67
N VAL A 820 -18.46 57.32 5.35
CA VAL A 820 -19.21 56.13 5.78
C VAL A 820 -19.17 55.92 7.28
N ASP A 821 -20.16 55.19 7.80
CA ASP A 821 -20.22 54.72 9.19
C ASP A 821 -20.11 53.18 9.28
N GLY A 822 -19.93 52.48 8.15
CA GLY A 822 -19.56 51.08 8.14
C GLY A 822 -18.70 50.68 6.94
N ILE A 823 -17.91 49.62 7.12
CA ILE A 823 -17.06 49.03 6.10
C ILE A 823 -17.29 47.52 6.04
N ALA A 824 -17.46 46.99 4.83
CA ALA A 824 -17.44 45.57 4.51
C ALA A 824 -16.37 45.29 3.45
N HIS A 825 -15.26 44.70 3.87
CA HIS A 825 -14.13 44.40 3.02
C HIS A 825 -14.24 42.99 2.42
N ALA A 826 -14.87 42.90 1.24
CA ALA A 826 -15.03 41.66 0.47
C ALA A 826 -14.18 41.63 -0.81
N ALA A 827 -13.25 42.58 -0.98
CA ALA A 827 -12.34 42.58 -2.12
C ALA A 827 -11.42 41.36 -2.03
N GLY A 828 -11.04 40.81 -3.19
CA GLY A 828 -10.14 39.67 -3.26
C GLY A 828 -10.11 39.09 -4.65
N ILE A 829 -9.00 38.45 -4.96
CA ILE A 829 -8.80 37.67 -6.17
C ILE A 829 -8.45 36.24 -5.75
N LEU A 830 -8.71 35.30 -6.66
CA LEU A 830 -8.29 33.91 -6.52
C LEU A 830 -7.19 33.67 -7.52
N ASP A 831 -6.12 33.10 -7.02
CA ASP A 831 -4.96 32.71 -7.79
C ASP A 831 -4.35 31.52 -7.08
N VAL A 832 -4.16 30.42 -7.81
CA VAL A 832 -3.90 29.11 -7.22
C VAL A 832 -2.74 28.49 -7.96
N ASP A 833 -1.55 28.71 -7.42
CA ASP A 833 -0.32 28.07 -7.85
C ASP A 833 0.35 27.41 -6.63
N PRO A 834 0.98 26.23 -6.81
CA PRO A 834 1.79 25.60 -5.76
C PRO A 834 2.90 26.54 -5.30
N ILE A 835 3.34 26.40 -4.04
CA ILE A 835 4.43 27.21 -3.47
C ILE A 835 5.64 27.24 -4.40
N ASP A 836 5.98 26.14 -5.05
CA ASP A 836 7.17 26.07 -5.93
C ASP A 836 7.06 26.95 -7.20
N ALA A 837 5.85 27.23 -7.68
CA ALA A 837 5.58 28.03 -8.88
C ALA A 837 5.24 29.51 -8.56
N THR A 838 4.83 29.80 -7.33
CA THR A 838 4.41 31.15 -6.90
C THR A 838 5.56 32.15 -6.94
N THR A 839 5.32 33.30 -7.58
CA THR A 839 6.27 34.41 -7.66
C THR A 839 5.96 35.52 -6.64
N PRO A 840 6.93 36.39 -6.30
CA PRO A 840 6.67 37.56 -5.45
C PRO A 840 5.52 38.45 -5.97
N ASP A 841 5.46 38.66 -7.30
CA ASP A 841 4.40 39.43 -7.93
C ASP A 841 3.01 38.81 -7.69
N ASP A 842 2.91 37.48 -7.63
CA ASP A 842 1.64 36.78 -7.34
C ASP A 842 1.23 36.98 -5.86
N VAL A 843 2.19 36.90 -4.94
CA VAL A 843 1.99 37.16 -3.50
C VAL A 843 1.48 38.59 -3.28
N ASP A 844 2.17 39.58 -3.84
CA ASP A 844 1.80 40.99 -3.75
C ASP A 844 0.41 41.26 -4.34
N ARG A 845 0.11 40.64 -5.49
CA ARG A 845 -1.19 40.78 -6.17
C ARG A 845 -2.33 40.22 -5.32
N VAL A 846 -2.16 39.04 -4.70
CA VAL A 846 -3.20 38.39 -3.89
C VAL A 846 -3.36 39.07 -2.53
N LEU A 847 -2.26 39.38 -1.84
CA LEU A 847 -2.28 40.11 -0.57
C LEU A 847 -2.77 41.55 -0.74
N GLY A 848 -2.51 42.19 -1.88
CA GLY A 848 -2.96 43.55 -2.18
C GLY A 848 -4.47 43.75 -2.02
N ALA A 849 -5.26 42.89 -2.66
CA ALA A 849 -6.71 43.07 -2.68
C ALA A 849 -7.39 42.81 -1.33
N LYS A 850 -6.85 41.89 -0.50
CA LYS A 850 -7.46 41.42 0.76
C LYS A 850 -6.75 41.88 2.02
N GLY A 851 -5.42 41.72 2.05
CA GLY A 851 -4.58 42.06 3.19
C GLY A 851 -4.34 43.57 3.26
N TRP A 852 -3.71 44.12 2.22
CA TRP A 852 -3.33 45.55 2.19
C TRP A 852 -4.55 46.45 2.16
N GLY A 853 -5.58 46.09 1.38
CA GLY A 853 -6.86 46.79 1.40
C GLY A 853 -7.46 46.89 2.81
N ALA A 854 -7.45 45.82 3.61
CA ALA A 854 -7.92 45.87 4.99
C ALA A 854 -7.05 46.77 5.87
N VAL A 855 -5.72 46.72 5.72
CA VAL A 855 -4.78 47.58 6.46
C VAL A 855 -5.00 49.05 6.16
N TYR A 856 -5.16 49.43 4.89
CA TYR A 856 -5.39 50.82 4.50
C TYR A 856 -6.75 51.34 4.98
N LEU A 857 -7.79 50.50 4.92
CA LEU A 857 -9.10 50.85 5.44
C LEU A 857 -9.06 51.07 6.96
N ASP A 858 -8.40 50.20 7.73
CA ASP A 858 -8.20 50.37 9.17
C ASP A 858 -7.42 51.66 9.47
N GLU A 859 -6.27 51.84 8.84
CA GLU A 859 -5.38 52.99 9.06
C GLU A 859 -6.10 54.32 8.80
N LEU A 860 -6.79 54.43 7.66
CA LEU A 860 -7.46 55.67 7.23
C LEU A 860 -8.75 55.94 8.00
N THR A 861 -9.31 54.95 8.70
CA THR A 861 -10.56 55.10 9.48
C THR A 861 -10.38 54.90 10.98
N ARG A 862 -9.15 54.78 11.48
CA ARG A 862 -8.81 54.52 12.90
C ARG A 862 -9.39 55.51 13.92
N GLY A 863 -9.83 56.69 13.48
CA GLY A 863 -10.49 57.71 14.31
C GLY A 863 -11.98 57.89 14.06
N TRP A 864 -12.60 57.07 13.21
CA TRP A 864 -14.01 57.18 12.83
C TRP A 864 -14.88 56.34 13.78
N ASP A 865 -16.08 56.83 14.12
CA ASP A 865 -17.07 56.07 14.90
C ASP A 865 -17.83 55.13 13.96
N LEU A 866 -17.17 54.04 13.56
CA LEU A 866 -17.76 53.02 12.69
C LEU A 866 -18.70 52.12 13.50
N ASP A 867 -19.90 51.92 12.99
CA ASP A 867 -20.90 50.98 13.48
C ASP A 867 -20.52 49.53 13.15
N ALA A 868 -19.76 49.30 12.07
CA ALA A 868 -19.26 47.98 11.69
C ALA A 868 -17.98 48.05 10.84
N PHE A 869 -17.02 47.16 11.12
CA PHE A 869 -15.88 46.87 10.25
C PHE A 869 -15.80 45.35 10.03
N VAL A 870 -16.26 44.89 8.87
CA VAL A 870 -16.41 43.47 8.54
C VAL A 870 -15.37 43.06 7.50
N VAL A 871 -14.57 42.03 7.80
CA VAL A 871 -13.53 41.50 6.90
C VAL A 871 -13.85 40.06 6.51
N PHE A 872 -13.54 39.69 5.26
CA PHE A 872 -13.74 38.34 4.74
C PHE A 872 -12.43 37.66 4.37
N SER A 873 -12.07 36.61 5.11
CA SER A 873 -10.93 35.75 4.80
C SER A 873 -11.36 34.41 4.18
N SER A 874 -10.39 33.63 3.73
CA SER A 874 -10.58 32.24 3.30
C SER A 874 -10.38 31.30 4.49
N VAL A 875 -11.11 30.19 4.52
CA VAL A 875 -10.87 29.11 5.49
C VAL A 875 -9.45 28.51 5.33
N ALA A 876 -8.86 28.61 4.14
CA ALA A 876 -7.46 28.28 3.90
C ALA A 876 -6.51 29.04 4.84
N GLY A 877 -6.84 30.28 5.20
CA GLY A 877 -6.08 31.06 6.17
C GLY A 877 -6.10 30.47 7.58
N VAL A 878 -6.99 29.52 7.90
CA VAL A 878 -7.14 28.91 9.23
C VAL A 878 -6.45 27.55 9.32
N TRP A 879 -6.52 26.72 8.28
CA TRP A 879 -5.99 25.34 8.30
C TRP A 879 -5.04 24.99 7.14
N GLY A 880 -4.79 25.92 6.21
CA GLY A 880 -4.03 25.68 4.97
C GLY A 880 -4.91 25.19 3.80
N SER A 881 -4.44 25.38 2.57
CA SER A 881 -4.99 24.72 1.38
C SER A 881 -3.86 24.48 0.41
N GLY A 882 -3.68 23.23 -0.02
CA GLY A 882 -2.76 22.87 -1.10
C GLY A 882 -3.47 22.55 -2.39
#